data_AF-A0A8K0L0B0-F1
#
_entry.id   AF-A0A8K0L0B0-F1
#
_cell.length_a   1.000
_cell.length_b   1.000
_cell.length_c   1.000
_cell.angle_alpha   90.00
_cell.angle_beta   90.00
_cell.angle_gamma   90.00
#
_symmetry.space_group_name_H-M   'P 1'
#
loop_
_entity.id
_entity.type
_entity.pdbx_description
1 polymer ?
#
loop_
_entity_poly.entity_id
_entity_poly.type
_entity_poly.pdbx_seq_one_letter_code
_entity_poly.pdbx_strand_id
1 'polypeptide(L)'
;MVRSNFDYTNRTSSGERLGASIAGDFWKKAAQAVKTVKPKGTSRKSVNAADADAAAAATAAAGTTTITGATTTIAQTRFEIKIPDKKLTDEGFRLIAEALTAALKARPDLTLVALDISGNDLTINAVRGLTEVLKNAPDMQHLNLSSNNISVVTESDCVEWLRFAATFCGSENLQHLDLSHNKHLGPRCWEVSMRAVSQGTTSISERNDSHQHDDPTDLSVSGLTLACEPHELMLDAPAATPSRSVPARKSMNGSPAKRLPTGKILTVVDTGMNDHGALFACAITRRTETWDKPFELIWTKEESAMSKTGMELFELTETNAREVKKSKLQTTTVGDDSPNEDASGGIESPLASPSPAEEGRARAVSLSKRFSTNQEVSEELQLERTIKKIQRNTIDLAGYKSVELWTAGLAVFQISRKVYVLAPRRVEHEPEEAPDGQATSGGAANQTMDDLIAEFGYPLERQTPVGSPSLYEAFLPPRPSTPEDSPDSSPSPSKSGKTWAATAVSTPVDYSTDFSSPFPGPGGAYNEPVWIKEQPRSNKQLRRLKRNANLSKSFDMGNRSQSPDTTSTSSPLVSDIARRLAMSRSGRELDRLALRPITSVAYQEWQVEHMKKLQVQQEGASNGYSDKSLRCQLPLTVCQRILSFAMPEDMLSILSERQQKKAFEWGQLHDSLSTEYDWRTRDESSQIWMLLESIDCLEYD
;
A
#
# COMPACT_ATOMS: atom_id res chain seq x y z
N MET A 1 -30.57 -28.57 -2.47
CA MET A 1 -30.16 -27.15 -2.37
C MET A 1 -31.27 -26.32 -2.96
N VAL A 2 -31.91 -25.44 -2.19
CA VAL A 2 -32.99 -24.57 -2.68
C VAL A 2 -32.33 -23.29 -3.20
N ARG A 3 -32.50 -22.98 -4.49
CA ARG A 3 -32.11 -21.68 -5.04
C ARG A 3 -33.30 -20.74 -4.96
N SER A 4 -33.14 -19.62 -4.28
CA SER A 4 -34.16 -18.55 -4.26
C SER A 4 -33.66 -17.40 -5.12
N ASN A 5 -34.35 -17.12 -6.22
CA ASN A 5 -34.01 -16.00 -7.08
C ASN A 5 -34.91 -14.82 -6.73
N PHE A 6 -34.30 -13.71 -6.33
CA PHE A 6 -34.95 -12.43 -6.10
C PHE A 6 -34.74 -11.55 -7.33
N ASP A 7 -35.65 -11.70 -8.30
CA ASP A 7 -35.61 -10.93 -9.53
C ASP A 7 -36.62 -9.78 -9.46
N TYR A 8 -36.11 -8.55 -9.44
CA TYR A 8 -36.90 -7.32 -9.41
C TYR A 8 -36.93 -6.61 -10.77
N THR A 9 -36.37 -7.20 -11.83
CA THR A 9 -36.26 -6.60 -13.18
C THR A 9 -37.61 -6.15 -13.72
N ASN A 10 -38.67 -6.94 -13.51
CA ASN A 10 -40.02 -6.63 -14.01
C ASN A 10 -40.85 -5.74 -13.07
N ARG A 11 -40.32 -5.32 -11.92
CA ARG A 11 -41.06 -4.51 -10.96
C ARG A 11 -41.11 -3.05 -11.43
N THR A 12 -42.28 -2.43 -11.41
CA THR A 12 -42.50 -1.04 -11.85
C THR A 12 -42.08 0.00 -10.81
N SER A 13 -41.97 -0.39 -9.53
CA SER A 13 -41.48 0.49 -8.47
C SER A 13 -39.97 0.74 -8.61
N SER A 14 -39.55 1.96 -8.32
CA SER A 14 -38.16 2.44 -8.38
C SER A 14 -37.83 3.30 -7.15
N GLY A 15 -36.57 3.67 -6.99
CA GLY A 15 -36.12 4.59 -5.93
C GLY A 15 -36.03 3.98 -4.54
N GLU A 16 -35.92 4.86 -3.54
CA GLU A 16 -35.73 4.51 -2.13
C GLU A 16 -36.84 3.60 -1.57
N ARG A 17 -38.10 3.84 -1.97
CA ARG A 17 -39.25 3.03 -1.54
C ARG A 17 -39.14 1.58 -2.01
N LEU A 18 -38.55 1.35 -3.19
CA LEU A 18 -38.25 0.00 -3.63
C LEU A 18 -37.20 -0.62 -2.70
N GLY A 19 -36.14 0.10 -2.36
CA GLY A 19 -35.12 -0.35 -1.42
C GLY A 19 -35.70 -0.84 -0.09
N ALA A 20 -36.58 -0.05 0.52
CA ALA A 20 -37.29 -0.43 1.76
C ALA A 20 -38.18 -1.68 1.56
N SER A 21 -38.87 -1.79 0.43
CA SER A 21 -39.68 -2.98 0.12
C SER A 21 -38.81 -4.23 -0.04
N ILE A 22 -37.68 -4.13 -0.76
CA ILE A 22 -36.75 -5.25 -0.98
C ILE A 22 -36.17 -5.71 0.35
N ALA A 23 -35.75 -4.78 1.20
CA ALA A 23 -35.27 -5.05 2.55
C ALA A 23 -36.33 -5.81 3.38
N GLY A 24 -37.59 -5.34 3.36
CA GLY A 24 -38.70 -6.00 4.06
C GLY A 24 -39.03 -7.40 3.50
N ASP A 25 -39.00 -7.55 2.18
CA ASP A 25 -39.24 -8.84 1.51
C ASP A 25 -38.14 -9.85 1.85
N PHE A 26 -36.88 -9.40 1.96
CA PHE A 26 -35.76 -10.23 2.37
C PHE A 26 -35.93 -10.75 3.81
N TRP A 27 -36.28 -9.88 4.76
CA TRP A 27 -36.55 -10.28 6.15
C TRP A 27 -37.68 -11.30 6.27
N LYS A 28 -38.78 -11.09 5.52
CA LYS A 28 -39.91 -12.02 5.52
C LYS A 28 -39.50 -13.39 4.99
N LYS A 29 -38.77 -13.44 3.85
CA LYS A 29 -38.31 -14.73 3.30
C LYS A 29 -37.25 -15.37 4.18
N ALA A 30 -36.36 -14.58 4.78
CA ALA A 30 -35.35 -15.07 5.70
C ALA A 30 -36.00 -15.73 6.94
N ALA A 31 -37.07 -15.14 7.47
CA ALA A 31 -37.84 -15.73 8.56
C ALA A 31 -38.66 -16.97 8.14
N GLN A 32 -39.16 -17.01 6.90
CA GLN A 32 -39.95 -18.15 6.40
C GLN A 32 -39.12 -19.41 6.17
N ALA A 33 -37.87 -19.29 5.71
CA ALA A 33 -36.97 -20.42 5.48
C ALA A 33 -36.75 -21.28 6.74
N VAL A 34 -36.89 -20.69 7.93
CA VAL A 34 -36.79 -21.38 9.23
C VAL A 34 -37.93 -22.39 9.45
N LYS A 35 -39.14 -22.13 8.92
CA LYS A 35 -40.33 -22.94 9.23
C LYS A 35 -40.45 -24.21 8.38
N THR A 36 -39.72 -24.30 7.28
CA THR A 36 -39.89 -25.39 6.29
C THR A 36 -38.99 -26.60 6.52
N VAL A 37 -38.03 -26.54 7.45
CA VAL A 37 -37.28 -27.73 7.90
C VAL A 37 -38.06 -28.41 9.03
N LYS A 38 -39.34 -28.73 8.79
CA LYS A 38 -40.02 -29.70 9.64
C LYS A 38 -39.44 -31.07 9.30
N PRO A 39 -38.91 -31.82 10.28
CA PRO A 39 -38.42 -33.17 10.01
C PRO A 39 -39.58 -33.94 9.39
N LYS A 40 -39.39 -34.46 8.17
CA LYS A 40 -40.31 -35.40 7.57
C LYS A 40 -40.39 -36.58 8.53
N GLY A 41 -41.42 -36.58 9.37
CA GLY A 41 -41.76 -37.70 10.23
C GLY A 41 -41.91 -38.90 9.33
N THR A 42 -40.98 -39.83 9.44
CA THR A 42 -41.15 -41.20 9.00
C THR A 42 -42.51 -41.66 9.51
N SER A 43 -43.39 -42.07 8.58
CA SER A 43 -44.65 -42.67 8.93
C SER A 43 -44.38 -43.89 9.81
N ARG A 44 -44.54 -43.75 11.13
CA ARG A 44 -44.64 -44.91 12.01
C ARG A 44 -45.95 -45.60 11.67
N LYS A 45 -45.81 -46.64 10.85
CA LYS A 45 -46.79 -47.69 10.68
C LYS A 45 -47.12 -48.22 12.07
N SER A 46 -48.40 -48.16 12.40
CA SER A 46 -49.03 -48.71 13.60
C SER A 46 -48.56 -50.15 13.86
N VAL A 47 -47.96 -50.38 15.02
CA VAL A 47 -47.91 -51.71 15.64
C VAL A 47 -48.51 -51.56 17.04
N ASN A 48 -49.38 -52.51 17.34
CA ASN A 48 -50.37 -52.50 18.41
C ASN A 48 -49.78 -52.39 19.82
N ALA A 49 -50.62 -51.84 20.69
CA ALA A 49 -50.48 -51.88 22.13
C ALA A 49 -50.70 -53.31 22.66
N ALA A 50 -49.77 -53.77 23.49
CA ALA A 50 -50.01 -54.60 24.66
C ALA A 50 -48.76 -54.52 25.55
N ASP A 51 -48.99 -54.54 26.86
CA ASP A 51 -48.03 -54.60 27.97
C ASP A 51 -47.43 -53.26 28.43
N ALA A 52 -48.26 -52.61 29.26
CA ALA A 52 -47.83 -51.71 30.31
C ALA A 52 -47.26 -52.50 31.50
N ASP A 53 -46.56 -51.75 32.36
CA ASP A 53 -46.25 -52.03 33.77
C ASP A 53 -44.97 -52.79 34.12
N ALA A 54 -43.87 -52.04 34.20
CA ALA A 54 -42.95 -52.11 35.35
C ALA A 54 -42.17 -50.80 35.47
N ALA A 55 -42.72 -49.88 36.25
CA ALA A 55 -42.10 -48.60 36.58
C ALA A 55 -41.06 -48.75 37.72
N ALA A 56 -39.96 -48.02 37.54
CA ALA A 56 -39.28 -47.21 38.53
C ALA A 56 -38.82 -47.86 39.85
N ALA A 57 -37.50 -48.02 39.99
CA ALA A 57 -36.69 -47.32 41.01
C ALA A 57 -35.33 -48.01 41.15
N ALA A 58 -34.28 -47.47 40.52
CA ALA A 58 -32.92 -47.59 41.03
C ALA A 58 -31.93 -46.69 40.26
N THR A 59 -31.20 -45.90 41.05
CA THR A 59 -29.83 -45.41 40.79
C THR A 59 -29.63 -44.23 39.84
N ALA A 60 -29.74 -43.05 40.44
CA ALA A 60 -28.86 -41.93 40.17
C ALA A 60 -27.42 -42.29 40.59
N ALA A 61 -26.47 -42.25 39.66
CA ALA A 61 -25.06 -41.84 39.83
C ALA A 61 -24.24 -42.24 38.59
N ALA A 62 -23.43 -41.29 38.12
CA ALA A 62 -22.32 -41.46 37.16
C ALA A 62 -22.68 -41.85 35.72
N GLY A 63 -22.53 -40.89 34.80
CA GLY A 63 -22.61 -41.14 33.36
C GLY A 63 -22.46 -39.86 32.53
N THR A 64 -21.30 -39.22 32.58
CA THR A 64 -20.88 -38.23 31.57
C THR A 64 -20.74 -38.93 30.22
N THR A 65 -21.85 -39.05 29.50
CA THR A 65 -21.84 -39.50 28.10
C THR A 65 -21.71 -38.26 27.22
N THR A 66 -20.49 -38.01 26.76
CA THR A 66 -20.19 -37.16 25.61
C THR A 66 -21.12 -37.52 24.46
N ILE A 67 -22.06 -36.62 24.18
CA ILE A 67 -22.83 -36.60 22.94
C ILE A 67 -21.82 -36.21 21.86
N THR A 68 -21.28 -37.21 21.18
CA THR A 68 -20.50 -37.03 19.97
C THR A 68 -21.38 -36.36 18.92
N GLY A 69 -20.95 -35.16 18.54
CA GLY A 69 -21.70 -34.23 17.70
C GLY A 69 -22.11 -34.85 16.37
N ALA A 70 -23.41 -35.08 16.23
CA ALA A 70 -24.04 -35.08 14.92
C ALA A 70 -24.02 -33.63 14.41
N THR A 71 -22.99 -33.26 13.65
CA THR A 71 -23.00 -32.07 12.81
C THR A 71 -24.20 -32.19 11.88
N THR A 72 -25.31 -31.60 12.30
CA THR A 72 -26.51 -31.47 11.48
C THR A 72 -26.12 -30.54 10.36
N THR A 73 -25.82 -31.11 9.19
CA THR A 73 -25.49 -30.35 7.97
C THR A 73 -26.71 -29.50 7.61
N ILE A 74 -26.77 -28.27 8.13
CA ILE A 74 -27.81 -27.31 7.79
C ILE A 74 -27.68 -27.06 6.30
N ALA A 75 -28.72 -27.35 5.54
CA ALA A 75 -28.71 -27.18 4.10
C ALA A 75 -28.53 -25.69 3.77
N GLN A 76 -27.40 -25.33 3.17
CA GLN A 76 -27.14 -23.97 2.72
C GLN A 76 -28.17 -23.55 1.67
N THR A 77 -28.78 -22.38 1.89
CA THR A 77 -29.71 -21.75 0.96
C THR A 77 -28.95 -20.71 0.16
N ARG A 78 -28.79 -20.98 -1.15
CA ARG A 78 -28.15 -20.06 -2.09
C ARG A 78 -29.19 -19.13 -2.70
N PHE A 79 -28.88 -17.85 -2.77
CA PHE A 79 -29.77 -16.88 -3.39
C PHE A 79 -29.02 -15.87 -4.23
N GLU A 80 -29.73 -15.34 -5.22
CA GLU A 80 -29.26 -14.36 -6.20
C GLU A 80 -30.24 -13.19 -6.21
N ILE A 81 -29.72 -11.97 -6.30
CA ILE A 81 -30.52 -10.73 -6.29
C ILE A 81 -30.23 -9.96 -7.57
N LYS A 82 -31.29 -9.63 -8.32
CA LYS A 82 -31.22 -8.81 -9.54
C LYS A 82 -32.14 -7.61 -9.41
N ILE A 83 -31.55 -6.41 -9.45
CA ILE A 83 -32.24 -5.13 -9.34
C ILE A 83 -31.70 -4.14 -10.39
N PRO A 84 -31.73 -4.47 -11.70
CA PRO A 84 -31.23 -3.56 -12.72
C PRO A 84 -32.19 -2.38 -12.97
N ASP A 85 -31.64 -1.21 -13.28
CA ASP A 85 -32.36 -0.03 -13.80
C ASP A 85 -33.51 0.48 -12.92
N LYS A 86 -33.35 0.42 -11.59
CA LYS A 86 -34.40 0.82 -10.63
C LYS A 86 -34.17 2.16 -9.98
N LYS A 87 -33.15 2.91 -10.40
CA LYS A 87 -32.84 4.25 -9.84
C LYS A 87 -32.82 4.22 -8.31
N LEU A 88 -32.24 3.19 -7.71
CA LEU A 88 -32.29 2.99 -6.26
C LEU A 88 -31.72 4.19 -5.50
N THR A 89 -30.71 4.87 -6.07
CA THR A 89 -29.85 5.86 -5.39
C THR A 89 -29.13 5.27 -4.19
N ASP A 90 -28.22 6.05 -3.59
CA ASP A 90 -27.45 5.60 -2.43
C ASP A 90 -28.33 5.25 -1.22
N GLU A 91 -29.39 6.02 -0.95
CA GLU A 91 -30.28 5.78 0.20
C GLU A 91 -31.10 4.51 0.04
N GLY A 92 -31.65 4.29 -1.16
CA GLY A 92 -32.39 3.05 -1.45
C GLY A 92 -31.50 1.82 -1.34
N PHE A 93 -30.26 1.91 -1.83
CA PHE A 93 -29.30 0.84 -1.71
C PHE A 93 -28.81 0.65 -0.26
N ARG A 94 -28.62 1.72 0.51
CA ARG A 94 -28.21 1.64 1.93
C ARG A 94 -29.16 0.75 2.74
N LEU A 95 -30.48 0.91 2.56
CA LEU A 95 -31.48 0.07 3.23
C LEU A 95 -31.36 -1.40 2.84
N ILE A 96 -31.06 -1.67 1.55
CA ILE A 96 -30.83 -3.03 1.06
C ILE A 96 -29.55 -3.61 1.69
N ALA A 97 -28.45 -2.86 1.67
CA ALA A 97 -27.17 -3.28 2.23
C ALA A 97 -27.28 -3.59 3.73
N GLU A 98 -27.91 -2.72 4.51
CA GLU A 98 -28.16 -2.95 5.94
C GLU A 98 -28.97 -4.22 6.20
N ALA A 99 -30.05 -4.42 5.43
CA ALA A 99 -30.89 -5.61 5.56
C ALA A 99 -30.14 -6.89 5.16
N LEU A 100 -29.36 -6.85 4.07
CA LEU A 100 -28.55 -7.98 3.62
C LEU A 100 -27.47 -8.32 4.66
N THR A 101 -26.71 -7.35 5.12
CA THR A 101 -25.67 -7.54 6.14
C THR A 101 -26.27 -8.10 7.43
N ALA A 102 -27.39 -7.54 7.91
CA ALA A 102 -28.02 -8.01 9.14
C ALA A 102 -28.55 -9.45 9.02
N ALA A 103 -29.15 -9.81 7.89
CA ALA A 103 -29.67 -11.17 7.70
C ALA A 103 -28.58 -12.19 7.38
N LEU A 104 -27.49 -11.83 6.69
CA LEU A 104 -26.31 -12.70 6.53
C LEU A 104 -25.62 -12.96 7.88
N LYS A 105 -25.49 -11.92 8.73
CA LYS A 105 -24.97 -12.07 10.11
C LYS A 105 -25.86 -12.95 10.99
N ALA A 106 -27.19 -12.75 10.91
CA ALA A 106 -28.13 -13.51 11.71
C ALA A 106 -28.25 -14.98 11.27
N ARG A 107 -27.94 -15.29 10.00
CA ARG A 107 -28.22 -16.58 9.38
C ARG A 107 -27.05 -17.07 8.51
N PRO A 108 -26.12 -17.87 9.08
CA PRO A 108 -24.99 -18.41 8.32
C PRO A 108 -25.40 -19.50 7.31
N ASP A 109 -26.65 -19.97 7.34
CA ASP A 109 -27.21 -20.86 6.31
C ASP A 109 -27.50 -20.14 4.98
N LEU A 110 -27.59 -18.81 5.01
CA LEU A 110 -27.77 -17.99 3.83
C LEU A 110 -26.46 -17.74 3.11
N THR A 111 -26.47 -17.95 1.80
CA THR A 111 -25.29 -17.72 0.94
C THR A 111 -25.71 -16.88 -0.27
N LEU A 112 -25.24 -15.62 -0.31
CA LEU A 112 -25.44 -14.72 -1.45
C LEU A 112 -24.44 -15.10 -2.53
N VAL A 113 -24.92 -15.52 -3.71
CA VAL A 113 -24.06 -15.96 -4.82
C VAL A 113 -23.85 -14.87 -5.85
N ALA A 114 -24.89 -14.10 -6.17
CA ALA A 114 -24.82 -13.03 -7.16
C ALA A 114 -25.64 -11.81 -6.74
N LEU A 115 -25.08 -10.63 -6.95
CA LEU A 115 -25.74 -9.34 -6.73
C LEU A 115 -25.59 -8.48 -7.98
N ASP A 116 -26.72 -8.20 -8.62
CA ASP A 116 -26.79 -7.30 -9.77
C ASP A 116 -27.59 -6.05 -9.39
N ILE A 117 -26.88 -4.92 -9.36
CA ILE A 117 -27.41 -3.58 -9.04
C ILE A 117 -26.99 -2.57 -10.10
N SER A 118 -26.88 -3.02 -11.35
CA SER A 118 -26.59 -2.17 -12.49
C SER A 118 -27.66 -1.08 -12.73
N GLY A 119 -27.28 0.08 -13.25
CA GLY A 119 -28.26 1.10 -13.66
C GLY A 119 -29.01 1.83 -12.53
N ASN A 120 -28.40 2.00 -11.34
CA ASN A 120 -29.10 2.47 -10.14
C ASN A 120 -28.68 3.84 -9.63
N ASP A 121 -27.92 4.61 -10.41
CA ASP A 121 -27.39 5.91 -10.03
C ASP A 121 -26.58 5.87 -8.72
N LEU A 122 -25.90 4.75 -8.46
CA LEU A 122 -25.10 4.56 -7.25
C LEU A 122 -23.81 5.39 -7.32
N THR A 123 -23.43 5.98 -6.20
CA THR A 123 -22.17 6.72 -6.03
C THR A 123 -21.21 5.97 -5.11
N ILE A 124 -20.08 6.59 -4.78
CA ILE A 124 -19.13 6.07 -3.80
C ILE A 124 -19.76 5.84 -2.41
N ASN A 125 -20.84 6.54 -2.04
CA ASN A 125 -21.51 6.31 -0.76
C ASN A 125 -22.15 4.92 -0.66
N ALA A 126 -22.65 4.38 -1.78
CA ALA A 126 -23.18 3.02 -1.85
C ALA A 126 -22.08 1.95 -1.69
N VAL A 127 -20.85 2.26 -2.12
CA VAL A 127 -19.68 1.36 -2.02
C VAL A 127 -19.36 1.00 -0.56
N ARG A 128 -19.58 1.92 0.38
CA ARG A 128 -19.47 1.64 1.82
C ARG A 128 -20.42 0.52 2.26
N GLY A 129 -21.68 0.58 1.83
CA GLY A 129 -22.66 -0.47 2.10
C GLY A 129 -22.29 -1.80 1.43
N LEU A 130 -21.82 -1.75 0.18
CA LEU A 130 -21.34 -2.92 -0.56
C LEU A 130 -20.17 -3.62 0.13
N THR A 131 -19.23 -2.85 0.67
CA THR A 131 -18.08 -3.37 1.42
C THR A 131 -18.54 -4.22 2.61
N GLU A 132 -19.55 -3.76 3.35
CA GLU A 132 -20.11 -4.52 4.47
C GLU A 132 -20.91 -5.75 4.01
N VAL A 133 -21.61 -5.68 2.88
CA VAL A 133 -22.27 -6.87 2.30
C VAL A 133 -21.24 -7.92 1.91
N LEU A 134 -20.16 -7.50 1.22
CA LEU A 134 -19.06 -8.36 0.78
C LEU A 134 -18.38 -9.10 1.94
N LYS A 135 -18.04 -8.39 3.02
CA LYS A 135 -17.45 -8.99 4.23
C LYS A 135 -18.31 -10.10 4.84
N ASN A 136 -19.63 -10.00 4.70
CA ASN A 136 -20.59 -10.95 5.25
C ASN A 136 -21.10 -11.97 4.21
N ALA A 137 -20.61 -11.91 2.97
CA ALA A 137 -20.97 -12.78 1.87
C ALA A 137 -19.72 -13.46 1.26
N PRO A 138 -19.02 -14.33 2.00
CA PRO A 138 -17.77 -14.95 1.54
C PRO A 138 -17.97 -15.86 0.31
N ASP A 139 -19.18 -16.37 0.09
CA ASP A 139 -19.54 -17.23 -1.04
C ASP A 139 -19.97 -16.47 -2.31
N MET A 140 -19.93 -15.14 -2.29
CA MET A 140 -20.39 -14.34 -3.42
C MET A 140 -19.44 -14.50 -4.61
N GLN A 141 -20.02 -14.75 -5.80
CA GLN A 141 -19.29 -15.08 -7.02
C GLN A 141 -19.39 -13.98 -8.07
N HIS A 142 -20.51 -13.27 -8.14
CA HIS A 142 -20.78 -12.25 -9.16
C HIS A 142 -21.28 -10.95 -8.53
N LEU A 143 -20.63 -9.84 -8.85
CA LEU A 143 -21.04 -8.50 -8.49
C LEU A 143 -21.11 -7.63 -9.74
N ASN A 144 -22.31 -7.15 -10.09
CA ASN A 144 -22.49 -6.23 -11.21
C ASN A 144 -22.82 -4.82 -10.70
N LEU A 145 -21.89 -3.89 -10.91
CA LEU A 145 -22.00 -2.46 -10.59
C LEU A 145 -22.04 -1.59 -11.87
N SER A 146 -22.29 -2.19 -13.02
CA SER A 146 -22.26 -1.46 -14.29
C SER A 146 -23.34 -0.37 -14.39
N SER A 147 -23.10 0.64 -15.23
CA SER A 147 -24.02 1.75 -15.50
C SER A 147 -24.46 2.51 -14.24
N ASN A 148 -23.51 2.77 -13.33
CA ASN A 148 -23.72 3.62 -12.16
C ASN A 148 -22.92 4.92 -12.29
N ASN A 149 -22.91 5.73 -11.24
CA ASN A 149 -22.20 7.02 -11.19
C ASN A 149 -21.11 7.01 -10.11
N ILE A 150 -20.34 5.92 -10.05
CA ILE A 150 -19.26 5.78 -9.07
C ILE A 150 -18.08 6.65 -9.52
N SER A 151 -17.62 7.53 -8.64
CA SER A 151 -16.47 8.40 -8.87
C SER A 151 -15.56 8.44 -7.65
N VAL A 152 -14.25 8.38 -7.86
CA VAL A 152 -13.24 8.46 -6.80
C VAL A 152 -12.43 9.75 -7.00
N VAL A 153 -12.85 10.84 -6.32
CA VAL A 153 -12.25 12.17 -6.51
C VAL A 153 -11.59 12.66 -5.23
N THR A 154 -12.29 12.57 -4.10
CA THR A 154 -11.82 13.10 -2.81
C THR A 154 -10.96 12.08 -2.04
N GLU A 155 -10.25 12.55 -1.03
CA GLU A 155 -9.50 11.68 -0.11
C GLU A 155 -10.43 10.70 0.63
N SER A 156 -11.62 11.16 1.02
CA SER A 156 -12.62 10.31 1.66
C SER A 156 -13.09 9.20 0.71
N ASP A 157 -13.27 9.51 -0.58
CA ASP A 157 -13.65 8.53 -1.59
C ASP A 157 -12.58 7.45 -1.73
N CYS A 158 -11.30 7.85 -1.68
CA CYS A 158 -10.17 6.94 -1.77
C CYS A 158 -10.15 5.97 -0.59
N VAL A 159 -10.43 6.44 0.63
CA VAL A 159 -10.50 5.57 1.81
C VAL A 159 -11.62 4.55 1.68
N GLU A 160 -12.81 4.96 1.24
CA GLU A 160 -13.94 4.03 1.07
C GLU A 160 -13.69 3.04 -0.09
N TRP A 161 -13.10 3.51 -1.20
CA TRP A 161 -12.71 2.66 -2.32
C TRP A 161 -11.61 1.67 -1.92
N LEU A 162 -10.60 2.10 -1.15
CA LEU A 162 -9.52 1.24 -0.66
C LEU A 162 -10.08 0.07 0.17
N ARG A 163 -11.04 0.36 1.07
CA ARG A 163 -11.71 -0.68 1.87
C ARG A 163 -12.49 -1.66 1.00
N PHE A 164 -13.18 -1.15 -0.01
CA PHE A 164 -13.91 -1.99 -0.98
C PHE A 164 -12.96 -2.88 -1.77
N ALA A 165 -11.92 -2.29 -2.37
CA ALA A 165 -10.91 -2.99 -3.16
C ALA A 165 -10.18 -4.05 -2.32
N ALA A 166 -9.79 -3.74 -1.07
CA ALA A 166 -9.17 -4.70 -0.18
C ALA A 166 -10.10 -5.88 0.14
N THR A 167 -11.38 -5.60 0.39
CA THR A 167 -12.39 -6.65 0.62
C THR A 167 -12.62 -7.51 -0.63
N PHE A 168 -12.65 -6.89 -1.80
CA PHE A 168 -12.77 -7.56 -3.09
C PHE A 168 -11.56 -8.46 -3.40
N CYS A 169 -10.35 -7.94 -3.22
CA CYS A 169 -9.11 -8.67 -3.44
C CYS A 169 -8.98 -9.85 -2.46
N GLY A 170 -9.37 -9.67 -1.20
CA GLY A 170 -9.37 -10.72 -0.17
C GLY A 170 -10.49 -11.76 -0.30
N SER A 171 -11.53 -11.53 -1.11
CA SER A 171 -12.59 -12.51 -1.32
C SER A 171 -12.10 -13.71 -2.14
N GLU A 172 -12.21 -14.92 -1.61
CA GLU A 172 -11.76 -16.14 -2.31
C GLU A 172 -12.70 -16.58 -3.44
N ASN A 173 -14.01 -16.30 -3.30
CA ASN A 173 -15.03 -16.84 -4.20
C ASN A 173 -15.54 -15.84 -5.23
N LEU A 174 -15.23 -14.55 -5.07
CA LEU A 174 -15.69 -13.53 -6.00
C LEU A 174 -14.92 -13.64 -7.31
N GLN A 175 -15.61 -14.14 -8.32
CA GLN A 175 -15.06 -14.48 -9.63
C GLN A 175 -15.33 -13.40 -10.67
N HIS A 176 -16.33 -12.55 -10.48
CA HIS A 176 -16.68 -11.55 -11.48
C HIS A 176 -17.10 -10.24 -10.81
N LEU A 177 -16.42 -9.16 -11.19
CA LEU A 177 -16.78 -7.78 -10.86
C LEU A 177 -16.92 -6.99 -12.16
N ASP A 178 -18.12 -6.45 -12.40
CA ASP A 178 -18.38 -5.59 -13.55
C ASP A 178 -18.51 -4.13 -13.09
N LEU A 179 -17.59 -3.28 -13.59
CA LEU A 179 -17.54 -1.83 -13.34
C LEU A 179 -17.90 -1.01 -14.60
N SER A 180 -18.38 -1.65 -15.66
CA SER A 180 -18.61 -1.01 -16.95
C SER A 180 -19.56 0.19 -16.88
N HIS A 181 -19.41 1.16 -17.77
CA HIS A 181 -20.22 2.37 -17.89
C HIS A 181 -20.26 3.25 -16.63
N ASN A 182 -19.21 3.20 -15.81
CA ASN A 182 -18.98 4.16 -14.73
C ASN A 182 -17.92 5.19 -15.18
N LYS A 183 -18.31 6.10 -16.08
CA LYS A 183 -17.42 7.07 -16.76
C LYS A 183 -16.58 7.96 -15.85
N HIS A 184 -16.95 8.05 -14.58
CA HIS A 184 -16.34 8.94 -13.60
C HIS A 184 -15.44 8.23 -12.59
N LEU A 185 -15.16 6.91 -12.75
CA LEU A 185 -14.23 6.19 -11.87
C LEU A 185 -12.85 6.86 -11.86
N GLY A 186 -12.36 7.19 -13.06
CA GLY A 186 -11.12 7.92 -13.25
C GLY A 186 -9.85 7.16 -12.86
N PRO A 187 -8.68 7.77 -13.08
CA PRO A 187 -7.37 7.17 -12.80
C PRO A 187 -7.18 6.76 -11.32
N ARG A 188 -7.64 7.60 -10.40
CA ARG A 188 -7.40 7.47 -8.95
C ARG A 188 -7.98 6.18 -8.38
N CYS A 189 -9.12 5.73 -8.90
CA CYS A 189 -9.72 4.44 -8.57
C CYS A 189 -8.74 3.27 -8.79
N TRP A 190 -7.99 3.27 -9.91
CA TRP A 190 -7.07 2.21 -10.27
C TRP A 190 -5.80 2.23 -9.42
N GLU A 191 -5.27 3.42 -9.14
CA GLU A 191 -4.16 3.59 -8.20
C GLU A 191 -4.51 3.07 -6.80
N VAL A 192 -5.67 3.46 -6.27
CA VAL A 192 -6.15 3.00 -4.96
C VAL A 192 -6.36 1.48 -4.94
N SER A 193 -6.85 0.92 -6.04
CA SER A 193 -7.00 -0.55 -6.18
C SER A 193 -5.66 -1.26 -6.18
N MET A 194 -4.63 -0.67 -6.81
CA MET A 194 -3.27 -1.21 -6.78
C MET A 194 -2.71 -1.24 -5.35
N ARG A 195 -2.97 -0.20 -4.54
CA ARG A 195 -2.62 -0.20 -3.11
C ARG A 195 -3.27 -1.33 -2.35
N ALA A 196 -4.57 -1.56 -2.56
CA ALA A 196 -5.28 -2.68 -1.93
C ALA A 196 -4.66 -4.03 -2.29
N VAL A 197 -4.27 -4.21 -3.55
CA VAL A 197 -3.59 -5.43 -4.03
C VAL A 197 -2.21 -5.59 -3.40
N SER A 198 -1.43 -4.50 -3.28
CA SER A 198 -0.12 -4.51 -2.63
C SER A 198 -0.19 -4.79 -1.13
N GLN A 199 -1.19 -4.26 -0.43
CA GLN A 199 -1.37 -4.48 1.01
C GLN A 199 -1.97 -5.85 1.34
N GLY A 200 -2.79 -6.41 0.45
CA GLY A 200 -3.60 -7.60 0.70
C GLY A 200 -2.90 -8.96 0.55
N THR A 201 -1.66 -9.01 0.06
CA THR A 201 -0.92 -10.29 -0.10
C THR A 201 -0.26 -10.77 1.17
N THR A 202 -0.01 -9.89 2.15
CA THR A 202 0.37 -10.33 3.50
C THR A 202 -0.90 -10.59 4.27
N SER A 203 -1.30 -11.86 4.36
CA SER A 203 -2.29 -12.30 5.34
C SER A 203 -1.96 -11.66 6.69
N ILE A 204 -2.89 -10.90 7.27
CA ILE A 204 -2.74 -10.28 8.61
C ILE A 204 -2.35 -11.34 9.67
N SER A 205 -2.64 -12.62 9.41
CA SER A 205 -2.23 -13.72 10.29
C SER A 205 -0.72 -13.95 10.30
N GLU A 206 0.01 -13.68 9.21
CA GLU A 206 1.46 -13.90 9.16
C GLU A 206 2.26 -12.74 9.78
N ARG A 207 1.69 -11.52 9.82
CA ARG A 207 2.31 -10.36 10.48
C ARG A 207 2.25 -10.41 12.02
N ASN A 208 1.27 -11.11 12.60
CA ASN A 208 1.11 -11.16 14.06
C ASN A 208 1.96 -12.24 14.74
N ASP A 209 2.46 -13.24 13.99
CA ASP A 209 3.26 -14.34 14.56
C ASP A 209 4.78 -14.06 14.55
N SER A 210 5.27 -13.07 13.79
CA SER A 210 6.70 -12.73 13.75
C SER A 210 7.13 -11.60 14.70
N HIS A 211 6.20 -10.88 15.34
CA HIS A 211 6.51 -9.70 16.16
C HIS A 211 5.94 -9.70 17.58
N GLN A 212 5.37 -10.82 18.07
CA GLN A 212 4.94 -10.92 19.47
C GLN A 212 6.10 -10.96 20.50
N HIS A 213 7.35 -10.82 20.06
CA HIS A 213 8.50 -10.66 20.94
C HIS A 213 9.20 -9.29 20.88
N ASP A 214 8.77 -8.37 20.00
CA ASP A 214 9.35 -7.03 19.93
C ASP A 214 8.40 -6.02 20.59
N ASP A 215 8.39 -6.02 21.92
CA ASP A 215 7.75 -4.98 22.71
C ASP A 215 8.45 -3.62 22.44
N PRO A 216 7.78 -2.61 21.86
CA PRO A 216 8.38 -1.31 21.58
C PRO A 216 8.69 -0.50 22.85
N THR A 217 8.37 -1.02 24.04
CA THR A 217 8.70 -0.41 25.32
C THR A 217 9.98 -0.94 25.99
N ASP A 218 10.64 -1.97 25.43
CA ASP A 218 11.83 -2.57 26.06
C ASP A 218 13.18 -1.87 25.72
N LEU A 219 13.14 -0.62 25.24
CA LEU A 219 14.28 0.30 25.31
C LEU A 219 14.26 1.09 26.62
N SER A 220 14.05 0.37 27.73
CA SER A 220 14.38 0.86 29.07
C SER A 220 15.86 1.23 29.11
N VAL A 221 16.13 2.49 29.42
CA VAL A 221 17.46 3.08 29.66
C VAL A 221 18.05 2.53 30.97
N SER A 222 18.21 1.21 31.07
CA SER A 222 18.66 0.51 32.28
C SER A 222 19.89 -0.37 32.06
N GLY A 223 20.69 -0.08 31.02
CA GLY A 223 21.98 -0.73 30.78
C GLY A 223 23.15 -0.23 31.65
N LEU A 224 22.90 0.21 32.89
CA LEU A 224 23.94 0.63 33.84
C LEU A 224 23.62 0.17 35.28
N THR A 225 23.60 -1.15 35.49
CA THR A 225 23.81 -1.75 36.81
C THR A 225 24.88 -2.84 36.69
N LEU A 226 26.10 -2.48 37.12
CA LEU A 226 27.18 -3.41 37.40
C LEU A 226 26.99 -4.00 38.81
N ALA A 227 26.67 -5.28 38.88
CA ALA A 227 26.95 -6.21 40.01
C ALA A 227 26.67 -7.62 39.46
N CYS A 228 27.68 -8.43 39.12
CA CYS A 228 28.52 -9.22 40.02
C CYS A 228 27.70 -10.09 40.97
N GLU A 229 27.52 -11.37 40.63
CA GLU A 229 27.46 -12.52 41.55
C GLU A 229 27.56 -13.85 40.73
N PRO A 230 27.97 -14.97 41.34
CA PRO A 230 28.81 -16.00 40.71
C PRO A 230 28.08 -17.24 40.17
N HIS A 231 28.84 -17.97 39.37
CA HIS A 231 28.65 -19.36 38.94
C HIS A 231 28.15 -20.29 40.06
N GLU A 232 27.09 -21.04 39.77
CA GLU A 232 26.87 -22.36 40.37
C GLU A 232 26.35 -23.36 39.33
N LEU A 233 26.80 -24.60 39.50
CA LEU A 233 26.82 -25.70 38.55
C LEU A 233 25.49 -26.46 38.44
N MET A 234 25.39 -27.22 37.34
CA MET A 234 24.81 -28.58 37.27
C MET A 234 23.28 -28.75 37.21
N LEU A 235 22.75 -29.24 36.07
CA LEU A 235 22.38 -30.66 35.86
C LEU A 235 21.62 -30.90 34.55
N ASP A 236 22.05 -31.94 33.84
CA ASP A 236 21.37 -32.60 32.72
C ASP A 236 20.03 -33.22 33.12
N ALA A 237 19.01 -33.15 32.23
CA ALA A 237 17.94 -34.15 32.13
C ALA A 237 17.15 -34.03 30.80
N PRO A 238 16.53 -35.13 30.31
CA PRO A 238 16.52 -35.45 28.89
C PRO A 238 15.18 -35.27 28.16
N ALA A 239 15.27 -35.36 26.84
CA ALA A 239 14.21 -35.38 25.84
C ALA A 239 13.16 -36.49 26.03
N ALA A 240 11.89 -36.16 25.77
CA ALA A 240 10.89 -37.06 25.17
C ALA A 240 9.62 -36.27 24.75
N THR A 241 9.38 -36.14 23.45
CA THR A 241 8.05 -35.81 22.90
C THR A 241 7.66 -36.89 21.89
N PRO A 242 6.49 -37.54 22.03
CA PRO A 242 6.06 -38.59 21.11
C PRO A 242 5.43 -38.01 19.85
N SER A 243 5.92 -38.46 18.70
CA SER A 243 5.36 -38.20 17.38
C SER A 243 4.02 -38.93 17.21
N ARG A 244 2.96 -38.16 16.96
CA ARG A 244 1.59 -38.65 16.71
C ARG A 244 1.46 -39.01 15.23
N SER A 245 1.55 -40.29 14.92
CA SER A 245 1.30 -40.83 13.58
C SER A 245 -0.17 -40.69 13.18
N VAL A 246 -0.44 -39.99 12.08
CA VAL A 246 -1.76 -39.87 11.44
C VAL A 246 -1.98 -41.11 10.53
N PRO A 247 -3.14 -41.80 10.60
CA PRO A 247 -3.38 -42.97 9.76
C PRO A 247 -3.66 -42.56 8.30
N ALA A 248 -2.95 -43.22 7.39
CA ALA A 248 -3.12 -43.10 5.95
C ALA A 248 -4.56 -43.44 5.52
N ARG A 249 -5.27 -42.44 5.00
CA ARG A 249 -6.56 -42.63 4.31
C ARG A 249 -6.30 -43.24 2.94
N LYS A 250 -6.81 -44.46 2.75
CA LYS A 250 -6.93 -45.11 1.43
C LYS A 250 -7.80 -44.24 0.50
N SER A 251 -7.16 -43.68 -0.52
CA SER A 251 -7.79 -42.99 -1.64
C SER A 251 -8.49 -44.02 -2.52
N MET A 252 -9.82 -44.01 -2.55
CA MET A 252 -10.59 -44.73 -3.55
C MET A 252 -10.94 -43.78 -4.71
N ASN A 253 -10.32 -44.11 -5.85
CA ASN A 253 -10.66 -43.85 -7.24
C ASN A 253 -11.94 -43.06 -7.54
N GLY A 254 -11.75 -42.01 -8.34
CA GLY A 254 -12.80 -41.29 -9.06
C GLY A 254 -12.73 -39.78 -8.89
N SER A 255 -11.55 -39.17 -8.99
CA SER A 255 -11.41 -37.70 -8.95
C SER A 255 -12.16 -37.11 -10.16
N PRO A 256 -13.28 -36.39 -9.97
CA PRO A 256 -13.88 -35.64 -11.07
C PRO A 256 -12.84 -34.64 -11.56
N ALA A 257 -12.68 -34.52 -12.88
CA ALA A 257 -11.72 -33.61 -13.51
C ALA A 257 -11.68 -32.28 -12.75
N LYS A 258 -10.55 -32.00 -12.10
CA LYS A 258 -10.32 -30.75 -11.37
C LYS A 258 -10.49 -29.63 -12.41
N ARG A 259 -11.63 -28.94 -12.39
CA ARG A 259 -11.84 -27.74 -13.19
C ARG A 259 -10.72 -26.78 -12.79
N LEU A 260 -9.96 -26.29 -13.77
CA LEU A 260 -8.97 -25.26 -13.51
C LEU A 260 -9.69 -24.12 -12.75
N PRO A 261 -9.09 -23.60 -11.67
CA PRO A 261 -9.66 -22.48 -10.94
C PRO A 261 -9.93 -21.35 -11.93
N THR A 262 -11.19 -20.94 -12.04
CA THR A 262 -11.58 -19.79 -12.83
C THR A 262 -10.98 -18.56 -12.17
N GLY A 263 -10.13 -17.83 -12.89
CA GLY A 263 -9.54 -16.57 -12.43
C GLY A 263 -10.63 -15.53 -12.10
N LYS A 264 -10.23 -14.45 -11.43
CA LYS A 264 -11.15 -13.35 -11.12
C LYS A 264 -11.29 -12.46 -12.34
N ILE A 265 -12.48 -12.34 -12.89
CA ILE A 265 -12.77 -11.49 -14.03
C ILE A 265 -13.15 -10.10 -13.55
N LEU A 266 -12.47 -9.08 -14.07
CA LEU A 266 -12.78 -7.67 -13.84
C LEU A 266 -13.17 -7.02 -15.18
N THR A 267 -14.42 -6.59 -15.32
CA THR A 267 -14.91 -5.97 -16.56
C THR A 267 -14.91 -4.45 -16.43
N VAL A 268 -14.21 -3.80 -17.36
CA VAL A 268 -13.88 -2.37 -17.35
C VAL A 268 -14.09 -1.83 -18.76
N VAL A 269 -15.32 -1.42 -19.04
CA VAL A 269 -15.73 -0.84 -20.33
C VAL A 269 -16.33 0.53 -20.09
N ASP A 270 -15.83 1.58 -20.75
CA ASP A 270 -16.34 2.96 -20.63
C ASP A 270 -16.31 3.47 -19.18
N THR A 271 -15.15 3.34 -18.53
CA THR A 271 -14.92 3.70 -17.13
C THR A 271 -14.22 5.04 -16.94
N GLY A 272 -13.99 5.77 -18.04
CA GLY A 272 -13.19 7.00 -18.03
C GLY A 272 -11.71 6.72 -17.74
N MET A 273 -11.23 5.53 -18.11
CA MET A 273 -9.86 5.12 -17.92
C MET A 273 -8.96 5.80 -18.95
N ASN A 274 -8.06 6.66 -18.47
CA ASN A 274 -7.00 7.27 -19.28
C ASN A 274 -5.70 6.45 -19.17
N ASP A 275 -4.63 6.92 -19.80
CA ASP A 275 -3.31 6.25 -19.77
C ASP A 275 -2.79 6.03 -18.35
N HIS A 276 -3.06 6.96 -17.43
CA HIS A 276 -2.69 6.81 -16.02
C HIS A 276 -3.48 5.68 -15.35
N GLY A 277 -4.80 5.60 -15.58
CA GLY A 277 -5.59 4.47 -15.07
C GLY A 277 -5.14 3.13 -15.67
N ALA A 278 -4.80 3.13 -16.96
CA ALA A 278 -4.27 1.96 -17.66
C ALA A 278 -2.98 1.43 -17.04
N LEU A 279 -2.06 2.33 -16.66
CA LEU A 279 -0.81 1.98 -15.97
C LEU A 279 -1.08 1.12 -14.73
N PHE A 280 -1.99 1.55 -13.85
CA PHE A 280 -2.29 0.83 -12.60
C PHE A 280 -3.15 -0.41 -12.83
N ALA A 281 -4.11 -0.39 -13.76
CA ALA A 281 -4.91 -1.57 -14.10
C ALA A 281 -4.03 -2.71 -14.67
N CYS A 282 -3.06 -2.39 -15.52
CA CYS A 282 -2.06 -3.35 -16.00
C CYS A 282 -1.16 -3.86 -14.87
N ALA A 283 -0.71 -2.97 -13.97
CA ALA A 283 0.08 -3.37 -12.80
C ALA A 283 -0.66 -4.36 -11.88
N ILE A 284 -1.96 -4.13 -11.63
CA ILE A 284 -2.83 -5.05 -10.88
C ILE A 284 -2.85 -6.43 -11.55
N THR A 285 -3.05 -6.46 -12.87
CA THR A 285 -3.12 -7.72 -13.64
C THR A 285 -1.81 -8.49 -13.46
N ARG A 286 -0.65 -7.86 -13.74
CA ARG A 286 0.68 -8.47 -13.61
C ARG A 286 0.96 -8.97 -12.20
N ARG A 287 0.65 -8.17 -11.19
CA ARG A 287 0.92 -8.51 -9.79
C ARG A 287 0.13 -9.73 -9.32
N THR A 288 -1.08 -9.90 -9.84
CA THR A 288 -1.94 -11.04 -9.48
C THR A 288 -1.71 -12.29 -10.31
N GLU A 289 -0.81 -12.28 -11.30
CA GLU A 289 -0.45 -13.47 -12.09
C GLU A 289 0.14 -14.61 -11.24
N THR A 290 0.73 -14.27 -10.10
CA THR A 290 1.28 -15.22 -9.13
C THR A 290 0.23 -15.79 -8.19
N TRP A 291 -0.97 -15.21 -8.15
CA TRP A 291 -2.04 -15.67 -7.27
C TRP A 291 -2.66 -16.97 -7.80
N ASP A 292 -3.29 -17.75 -6.90
CA ASP A 292 -4.05 -18.96 -7.29
C ASP A 292 -5.16 -18.64 -8.30
N LYS A 293 -5.75 -17.44 -8.18
CA LYS A 293 -6.79 -16.91 -9.07
C LYS A 293 -6.37 -15.53 -9.59
N PRO A 294 -5.63 -15.47 -10.71
CA PRO A 294 -5.19 -14.20 -11.28
C PRO A 294 -6.38 -13.37 -11.76
N PHE A 295 -6.23 -12.04 -11.79
CA PHE A 295 -7.20 -11.18 -12.42
C PHE A 295 -7.13 -11.31 -13.95
N GLU A 296 -8.30 -11.43 -14.56
CA GLU A 296 -8.48 -11.30 -16.00
C GLU A 296 -9.26 -10.02 -16.26
N LEU A 297 -8.59 -9.05 -16.84
CA LEU A 297 -9.18 -7.76 -17.17
C LEU A 297 -9.88 -7.85 -18.53
N ILE A 298 -11.20 -7.70 -18.54
CA ILE A 298 -12.00 -7.56 -19.77
C ILE A 298 -12.19 -6.08 -20.03
N TRP A 299 -11.61 -5.59 -21.11
CA TRP A 299 -11.67 -4.21 -21.56
C TRP A 299 -12.05 -4.14 -23.04
N THR A 300 -12.48 -2.98 -23.52
CA THR A 300 -12.87 -2.76 -24.92
C THR A 300 -12.01 -1.73 -25.62
N LYS A 301 -11.85 -1.88 -26.94
CA LYS A 301 -11.06 -0.95 -27.76
C LYS A 301 -11.65 0.47 -27.90
N GLU A 302 -12.87 0.68 -27.41
CA GLU A 302 -13.64 1.92 -27.61
C GLU A 302 -13.54 2.91 -26.43
N GLU A 303 -12.56 2.76 -25.54
CA GLU A 303 -12.31 3.70 -24.46
C GLU A 303 -11.82 5.06 -25.00
N SER A 304 -12.76 6.00 -25.17
CA SER A 304 -12.51 7.33 -25.74
C SER A 304 -11.50 8.18 -24.94
N ALA A 305 -11.29 7.87 -23.66
CA ALA A 305 -10.38 8.60 -22.77
C ALA A 305 -8.92 8.14 -22.86
N MET A 306 -8.65 6.98 -23.48
CA MET A 306 -7.33 6.36 -23.50
C MET A 306 -6.57 6.70 -24.79
N SER A 307 -5.29 7.01 -24.66
CA SER A 307 -4.45 7.24 -25.84
C SER A 307 -4.07 5.91 -26.51
N LYS A 308 -3.55 5.99 -27.73
CA LYS A 308 -2.99 4.83 -28.43
C LYS A 308 -1.94 4.08 -27.60
N THR A 309 -1.16 4.78 -26.79
CA THR A 309 -0.13 4.17 -25.94
C THR A 309 -0.74 3.42 -24.74
N GLY A 310 -1.82 3.93 -24.14
CA GLY A 310 -2.57 3.18 -23.13
C GLY A 310 -3.19 1.89 -23.70
N MET A 311 -3.73 1.95 -24.92
CA MET A 311 -4.28 0.77 -25.60
C MET A 311 -3.20 -0.28 -25.90
N GLU A 312 -2.04 0.17 -26.39
CA GLU A 312 -0.86 -0.68 -26.63
C GLU A 312 -0.39 -1.35 -25.33
N LEU A 313 -0.43 -0.63 -24.19
CA LEU A 313 -0.09 -1.20 -22.89
C LEU A 313 -1.01 -2.38 -22.52
N PHE A 314 -2.32 -2.26 -22.72
CA PHE A 314 -3.25 -3.35 -22.45
C PHE A 314 -3.05 -4.54 -23.38
N GLU A 315 -2.83 -4.31 -24.67
CA GLU A 315 -2.57 -5.38 -25.65
C GLU A 315 -1.28 -6.15 -25.29
N LEU A 316 -0.21 -5.45 -24.91
CA LEU A 316 1.05 -6.06 -24.47
C LEU A 316 0.87 -6.81 -23.15
N THR A 317 0.14 -6.24 -22.19
CA THR A 317 -0.13 -6.89 -20.89
C THR A 317 -0.96 -8.17 -21.07
N GLU A 318 -1.99 -8.13 -21.90
CA GLU A 318 -2.82 -9.30 -22.17
C GLU A 318 -2.03 -10.40 -22.89
N THR A 319 -1.16 -10.02 -23.84
CA THR A 319 -0.28 -10.96 -24.55
C THR A 319 0.68 -11.63 -23.57
N ASN A 320 1.35 -10.84 -22.72
CA ASN A 320 2.25 -11.35 -21.69
C ASN A 320 1.53 -12.30 -20.71
N ALA A 321 0.34 -11.94 -20.24
CA ALA A 321 -0.46 -12.80 -19.36
C ALA A 321 -0.86 -14.12 -20.03
N ARG A 322 -1.16 -14.13 -21.34
CA ARG A 322 -1.44 -15.36 -22.11
C ARG A 322 -0.19 -16.23 -22.24
N GLU A 323 0.98 -15.63 -22.45
CA GLU A 323 2.25 -16.36 -22.53
C GLU A 323 2.60 -17.02 -21.20
N VAL A 324 2.47 -16.30 -20.07
CA VAL A 324 2.68 -16.84 -18.73
C VAL A 324 1.73 -18.01 -18.46
N LYS A 325 0.44 -17.89 -18.82
CA LYS A 325 -0.55 -18.98 -18.72
C LYS A 325 -0.13 -20.21 -19.55
N LYS A 326 0.34 -19.99 -20.79
CA LYS A 326 0.81 -21.05 -21.69
C LYS A 326 2.05 -21.76 -21.16
N SER A 327 3.01 -21.02 -20.63
CA SER A 327 4.24 -21.56 -20.03
C SER A 327 3.94 -22.43 -18.81
N LYS A 328 3.03 -21.99 -17.92
CA LYS A 328 2.58 -22.79 -16.76
C LYS A 328 1.95 -24.13 -17.20
N LEU A 329 1.10 -24.12 -18.23
CA LEU A 329 0.48 -25.34 -18.78
C LEU A 329 1.53 -26.33 -19.33
N GLN A 330 2.55 -25.84 -20.03
CA GLN A 330 3.59 -26.72 -20.59
C GLN A 330 4.46 -27.38 -19.52
N THR A 331 4.83 -26.66 -18.45
CA THR A 331 5.58 -27.24 -17.33
C THR A 331 4.85 -28.38 -16.62
N THR A 332 3.51 -28.35 -16.57
CA THR A 332 2.74 -29.42 -15.90
C THR A 332 2.66 -30.72 -16.70
N THR A 333 2.90 -30.71 -18.01
CA THR A 333 2.72 -31.90 -18.87
C THR A 333 3.94 -32.81 -18.99
N VAL A 334 5.12 -32.42 -18.48
CA VAL A 334 6.38 -33.16 -18.71
C VAL A 334 6.82 -33.99 -17.49
N GLY A 335 6.04 -34.00 -16.40
CA GLY A 335 6.51 -34.42 -15.08
C GLY A 335 6.14 -35.83 -14.57
N ASP A 336 5.47 -36.71 -15.31
CA ASP A 336 4.99 -37.99 -14.74
C ASP A 336 5.22 -39.24 -15.62
N ASP A 337 6.13 -39.16 -16.58
CA ASP A 337 6.76 -40.36 -17.12
C ASP A 337 8.04 -40.63 -16.31
N SER A 338 7.86 -41.02 -15.05
CA SER A 338 8.92 -41.66 -14.27
C SER A 338 9.19 -43.02 -14.94
N PRO A 339 10.35 -43.25 -15.56
CA PRO A 339 10.68 -44.59 -16.02
C PRO A 339 10.77 -45.49 -14.78
N ASN A 340 9.87 -46.46 -14.69
CA ASN A 340 10.03 -47.61 -13.81
C ASN A 340 11.30 -48.34 -14.26
N GLU A 341 12.45 -47.96 -13.71
CA GLU A 341 13.61 -48.84 -13.64
C GLU A 341 13.35 -49.86 -12.54
N ASP A 342 12.63 -50.91 -12.91
CA ASP A 342 12.64 -52.17 -12.16
C ASP A 342 14.06 -52.72 -12.21
N ALA A 343 14.75 -52.54 -11.08
CA ALA A 343 16.00 -53.18 -10.76
C ALA A 343 15.79 -54.70 -10.66
N SER A 344 16.34 -55.45 -11.61
CA SER A 344 16.71 -56.85 -11.38
C SER A 344 18.06 -57.18 -12.02
N GLY A 345 19.01 -57.58 -11.17
CA GLY A 345 20.08 -58.51 -11.53
C GLY A 345 21.37 -57.89 -12.04
N GLY A 346 22.38 -57.84 -11.17
CA GLY A 346 23.75 -57.49 -11.55
C GLY A 346 24.46 -58.56 -12.39
N ILE A 347 25.65 -58.19 -12.87
CA ILE A 347 26.92 -58.92 -12.81
C ILE A 347 27.99 -58.05 -13.51
N GLU A 348 29.20 -58.16 -12.98
CA GLU A 348 30.41 -57.38 -13.20
C GLU A 348 30.97 -57.38 -14.65
N SER A 349 31.46 -56.20 -15.09
CA SER A 349 32.74 -55.93 -15.81
C SER A 349 33.04 -56.60 -17.18
N PRO A 350 34.10 -56.19 -17.93
CA PRO A 350 34.58 -54.83 -18.28
C PRO A 350 34.95 -54.67 -19.79
N LEU A 351 35.31 -53.44 -20.18
CA LEU A 351 36.18 -53.05 -21.32
C LEU A 351 35.87 -53.55 -22.75
N ALA A 352 35.39 -52.66 -23.62
CA ALA A 352 35.78 -52.62 -25.04
C ALA A 352 35.55 -51.22 -25.66
N SER A 353 36.51 -50.82 -26.49
CA SER A 353 36.70 -49.57 -27.23
C SER A 353 35.75 -49.38 -28.44
N PRO A 354 35.73 -48.19 -29.09
CA PRO A 354 34.64 -47.76 -29.95
C PRO A 354 34.81 -48.17 -31.42
N SER A 355 33.69 -48.41 -32.10
CA SER A 355 33.60 -48.60 -33.56
C SER A 355 32.89 -47.39 -34.20
N PRO A 356 33.43 -46.78 -35.26
CA PRO A 356 32.80 -45.71 -36.02
C PRO A 356 32.20 -46.24 -37.32
N ALA A 357 30.88 -46.21 -37.45
CA ALA A 357 30.16 -46.09 -38.74
C ALA A 357 28.67 -46.29 -38.49
N GLU A 358 27.88 -45.22 -38.60
CA GLU A 358 26.65 -45.19 -39.40
C GLU A 358 26.01 -43.79 -39.27
N GLU A 359 26.54 -42.88 -40.09
CA GLU A 359 25.77 -41.75 -40.60
C GLU A 359 24.72 -42.28 -41.58
N GLY A 360 23.46 -41.98 -41.33
CA GLY A 360 22.42 -42.21 -42.33
C GLY A 360 21.01 -41.88 -41.87
N ARG A 361 20.61 -40.62 -42.01
CA ARG A 361 19.21 -40.13 -42.02
C ARG A 361 18.46 -40.07 -40.68
N ALA A 362 18.66 -38.96 -39.97
CA ALA A 362 17.57 -38.25 -39.25
C ALA A 362 18.05 -36.85 -38.80
N ARG A 363 18.21 -35.89 -39.73
CA ARG A 363 18.44 -34.48 -39.38
C ARG A 363 17.63 -33.55 -40.29
N ALA A 364 16.36 -33.39 -39.96
CA ALA A 364 15.55 -32.26 -40.43
C ALA A 364 14.33 -32.05 -39.51
N VAL A 365 14.52 -31.98 -38.19
CA VAL A 365 13.46 -31.49 -37.29
C VAL A 365 14.08 -30.60 -36.20
N SER A 366 13.56 -29.38 -36.10
CA SER A 366 13.65 -28.42 -34.98
C SER A 366 14.76 -27.36 -34.94
N LEU A 367 15.01 -26.65 -36.04
CA LEU A 367 15.59 -25.29 -35.94
C LEU A 367 14.57 -24.21 -35.53
N SER A 368 13.26 -24.50 -35.58
CA SER A 368 12.22 -23.52 -35.17
C SER A 368 12.20 -23.21 -33.67
N LYS A 369 12.81 -24.03 -32.80
CA LYS A 369 12.74 -23.82 -31.35
C LYS A 369 13.68 -22.72 -30.83
N ARG A 370 14.68 -22.29 -31.62
CA ARG A 370 15.62 -21.21 -31.23
C ARG A 370 15.14 -19.79 -31.57
N PHE A 371 14.10 -19.65 -32.38
CA PHE A 371 13.56 -18.32 -32.72
C PHE A 371 12.51 -17.82 -31.71
N SER A 372 11.82 -18.72 -31.00
CA SER A 372 10.77 -18.33 -30.04
C SER A 372 11.31 -17.59 -28.82
N THR A 373 12.49 -17.95 -28.29
CA THR A 373 13.07 -17.30 -27.11
C THR A 373 13.51 -15.85 -27.35
N ASN A 374 13.76 -15.45 -28.61
CA ASN A 374 14.12 -14.05 -28.92
C ASN A 374 12.90 -13.13 -29.02
N GLN A 375 11.71 -13.68 -29.22
CA GLN A 375 10.48 -12.89 -29.34
C GLN A 375 9.94 -12.47 -27.98
N GLU A 376 9.93 -13.36 -26.98
CA GLU A 376 9.45 -13.09 -25.62
C GLU A 376 10.20 -11.91 -24.97
N VAL A 377 11.53 -11.92 -25.07
CA VAL A 377 12.39 -10.82 -24.58
C VAL A 377 12.08 -9.50 -25.28
N SER A 378 11.60 -9.53 -26.53
CA SER A 378 11.23 -8.31 -27.25
C SER A 378 9.91 -7.73 -26.75
N GLU A 379 8.93 -8.55 -26.38
CA GLU A 379 7.61 -8.08 -25.93
C GLU A 379 7.67 -7.50 -24.51
N GLU A 380 8.43 -8.13 -23.61
CA GLU A 380 8.65 -7.59 -22.26
C GLU A 380 9.37 -6.24 -22.28
N LEU A 381 10.41 -6.10 -23.12
CA LEU A 381 11.09 -4.81 -23.32
C LEU A 381 10.17 -3.74 -23.94
N GLN A 382 9.25 -4.14 -24.82
CA GLN A 382 8.24 -3.21 -25.36
C GLN A 382 7.24 -2.78 -24.29
N LEU A 383 6.81 -3.72 -23.44
CA LEU A 383 5.93 -3.44 -22.31
C LEU A 383 6.59 -2.43 -21.35
N GLU A 384 7.84 -2.67 -20.94
CA GLU A 384 8.59 -1.75 -20.09
C GLU A 384 8.75 -0.37 -20.72
N ARG A 385 9.12 -0.29 -22.00
CA ARG A 385 9.23 1.00 -22.72
C ARG A 385 7.91 1.76 -22.74
N THR A 386 6.79 1.05 -22.91
CA THR A 386 5.44 1.61 -22.93
C THR A 386 5.06 2.13 -21.55
N ILE A 387 5.33 1.37 -20.49
CA ILE A 387 5.17 1.79 -19.09
C ILE A 387 5.95 3.07 -18.81
N LYS A 388 7.25 3.11 -19.12
CA LYS A 388 8.11 4.29 -18.90
C LYS A 388 7.65 5.50 -19.70
N LYS A 389 7.08 5.29 -20.89
CA LYS A 389 6.50 6.35 -21.71
C LYS A 389 5.22 6.91 -21.08
N ILE A 390 4.32 6.06 -20.62
CA ILE A 390 3.08 6.46 -19.94
C ILE A 390 3.38 7.19 -18.63
N GLN A 391 4.33 6.69 -17.82
CA GLN A 391 4.75 7.34 -16.58
C GLN A 391 5.24 8.77 -16.84
N ARG A 392 6.16 8.96 -17.80
CA ARG A 392 6.64 10.31 -18.19
C ARG A 392 5.52 11.21 -18.69
N ASN A 393 4.68 10.71 -19.59
CA ASN A 393 3.52 11.48 -20.10
C ASN A 393 2.55 11.86 -18.97
N THR A 394 2.38 10.98 -17.98
CA THR A 394 1.53 11.24 -16.82
C THR A 394 2.12 12.36 -15.96
N ILE A 395 3.43 12.33 -15.71
CA ILE A 395 4.12 13.41 -14.98
C ILE A 395 4.02 14.73 -15.75
N ASP A 396 4.17 14.71 -17.07
CA ASP A 396 4.09 15.90 -17.92
C ASP A 396 2.67 16.50 -17.94
N LEU A 397 1.64 15.67 -18.11
CA LEU A 397 0.25 16.13 -18.26
C LEU A 397 -0.46 16.42 -16.95
N ALA A 398 -0.30 15.55 -15.95
CA ALA A 398 -1.03 15.60 -14.67
C ALA A 398 -0.16 16.06 -13.49
N GLY A 399 1.17 16.11 -13.67
CA GLY A 399 2.12 16.37 -12.60
C GLY A 399 2.34 15.15 -11.71
N TYR A 400 3.49 15.08 -11.04
CA TYR A 400 3.76 13.96 -10.12
C TYR A 400 2.77 13.87 -8.94
N LYS A 401 2.13 15.01 -8.61
CA LYS A 401 1.12 15.10 -7.54
C LYS A 401 -0.15 14.31 -7.86
N SER A 402 -0.34 13.87 -9.10
CA SER A 402 -1.48 13.05 -9.48
C SER A 402 -1.38 11.61 -8.97
N VAL A 403 -0.19 11.15 -8.57
CA VAL A 403 0.05 9.82 -7.99
C VAL A 403 0.51 10.01 -6.55
N GLU A 404 -0.18 9.37 -5.62
CA GLU A 404 0.10 9.48 -4.19
C GLU A 404 1.47 8.85 -3.84
N LEU A 405 1.83 7.73 -4.47
CA LEU A 405 3.15 7.09 -4.32
C LEU A 405 4.29 8.04 -4.70
N TRP A 406 4.18 8.69 -5.86
CA TRP A 406 5.21 9.60 -6.36
C TRP A 406 5.36 10.81 -5.46
N THR A 407 4.24 11.33 -4.97
CA THR A 407 4.18 12.42 -4.01
C THR A 407 4.86 12.05 -2.69
N ALA A 408 4.52 10.87 -2.13
CA ALA A 408 5.10 10.38 -0.89
C ALA A 408 6.62 10.13 -1.04
N GLY A 409 7.04 9.50 -2.13
CA GLY A 409 8.46 9.23 -2.40
C GLY A 409 9.29 10.52 -2.48
N LEU A 410 8.78 11.53 -3.19
CA LEU A 410 9.42 12.85 -3.26
C LEU A 410 9.41 13.59 -1.92
N ALA A 411 8.37 13.43 -1.09
CA ALA A 411 8.33 14.01 0.25
C ALA A 411 9.41 13.40 1.17
N VAL A 412 9.57 12.08 1.17
CA VAL A 412 10.66 11.39 1.89
C VAL A 412 12.02 11.86 1.41
N PHE A 413 12.22 11.93 0.09
CA PHE A 413 13.45 12.45 -0.51
C PHE A 413 13.75 13.90 -0.07
N GLN A 414 12.75 14.78 -0.05
CA GLN A 414 12.91 16.17 0.40
C GLN A 414 13.30 16.27 1.88
N ILE A 415 12.69 15.45 2.75
CA ILE A 415 13.06 15.38 4.17
C ILE A 415 14.51 14.89 4.30
N SER A 416 14.88 13.86 3.54
CA SER A 416 16.25 13.39 3.49
C SER A 416 17.23 14.49 3.07
N ARG A 417 16.94 15.25 2.02
CA ARG A 417 17.78 16.39 1.61
C ARG A 417 17.91 17.47 2.69
N LYS A 418 16.86 17.72 3.48
CA LYS A 418 16.95 18.64 4.63
C LYS A 418 17.88 18.08 5.71
N VAL A 419 17.78 16.79 6.02
CA VAL A 419 18.69 16.13 6.96
C VAL A 419 20.14 16.18 6.45
N TYR A 420 20.35 15.95 5.15
CA TYR A 420 21.66 16.04 4.50
C TYR A 420 22.29 17.42 4.68
N VAL A 421 21.51 18.50 4.49
CA VAL A 421 22.00 19.88 4.64
C VAL A 421 22.31 20.21 6.10
N LEU A 422 21.48 19.74 7.04
CA LEU A 422 21.64 19.99 8.48
C LEU A 422 22.74 19.12 9.12
N ALA A 423 23.10 18.00 8.50
CA ALA A 423 24.15 17.13 9.01
C ALA A 423 25.50 17.87 9.05
N PRO A 424 26.17 17.89 10.22
CA PRO A 424 27.46 18.55 10.35
C PRO A 424 28.45 17.91 9.38
N ARG A 425 29.20 18.76 8.66
CA ARG A 425 30.28 18.25 7.78
C ARG A 425 31.29 17.54 8.66
N ARG A 426 31.63 16.31 8.27
CA ARG A 426 32.80 15.65 8.84
C ARG A 426 33.99 16.51 8.47
N VAL A 427 34.65 17.08 9.47
CA VAL A 427 36.01 17.56 9.28
C VAL A 427 36.81 16.28 9.09
N GLU A 428 37.14 15.98 7.85
CA GLU A 428 38.14 14.97 7.57
C GLU A 428 39.41 15.50 8.22
N HIS A 429 39.75 14.96 9.39
CA HIS A 429 41.12 15.00 9.83
C HIS A 429 41.85 14.17 8.79
N GLU A 430 42.37 14.83 7.74
CA GLU A 430 43.48 14.26 7.00
C GLU A 430 44.45 13.79 8.07
N PRO A 431 44.78 12.49 8.11
CA PRO A 431 45.78 12.01 9.03
C PRO A 431 47.01 12.82 8.69
N GLU A 432 47.35 13.77 9.55
CA GLU A 432 48.49 14.67 9.43
C GLU A 432 49.65 13.76 9.05
N GLU A 433 50.03 13.75 7.76
CA GLU A 433 51.03 12.84 7.25
C GLU A 433 52.22 13.08 8.14
N ALA A 434 52.53 12.08 8.98
CA ALA A 434 53.53 12.21 10.02
C ALA A 434 54.76 12.75 9.31
N PRO A 435 55.20 13.99 9.60
CA PRO A 435 56.17 14.66 8.74
C PRO A 435 57.40 13.78 8.70
N ASP A 436 57.63 13.16 7.55
CA ASP A 436 58.79 12.31 7.32
C ASP A 436 60.00 13.16 7.65
N GLY A 437 60.74 12.70 8.66
CA GLY A 437 61.55 13.56 9.51
C GLY A 437 62.40 14.58 8.76
N GLN A 438 62.00 15.84 8.84
CA GLN A 438 62.92 16.96 8.79
C GLN A 438 62.77 17.79 10.06
N ALA A 439 63.64 17.48 11.01
CA ALA A 439 63.99 18.38 12.09
C ALA A 439 64.56 19.67 11.50
N THR A 440 63.73 20.69 11.29
CA THR A 440 64.21 22.07 11.31
C THR A 440 63.25 22.97 12.07
N SER A 441 63.89 23.81 12.87
CA SER A 441 63.40 24.62 13.95
C SER A 441 62.45 25.75 13.55
N GLY A 442 61.42 25.96 14.37
CA GLY A 442 61.07 27.28 14.91
C GLY A 442 60.36 28.26 13.98
N GLY A 443 59.04 28.33 14.09
CA GLY A 443 58.25 29.44 13.55
C GLY A 443 56.78 29.31 13.93
N ALA A 444 56.39 29.93 15.04
CA ALA A 444 55.00 30.03 15.46
C ALA A 444 54.21 30.94 14.51
N ALA A 445 53.06 30.49 14.02
CA ALA A 445 52.05 31.36 13.43
C ALA A 445 50.65 30.81 13.73
N ASN A 446 49.90 31.59 14.53
CA ASN A 446 48.48 31.41 14.77
C ASN A 446 47.72 31.59 13.43
N GLN A 447 47.10 30.54 12.92
CA GLN A 447 46.08 30.67 11.89
C GLN A 447 44.71 30.74 12.57
N THR A 448 44.02 31.85 12.34
CA THR A 448 42.70 32.15 12.88
C THR A 448 41.61 31.49 12.03
N MET A 449 40.55 31.02 12.70
CA MET A 449 39.36 30.32 12.16
C MET A 449 38.71 31.01 10.94
N ASP A 450 38.95 32.31 10.74
CA ASP A 450 38.39 33.09 9.62
C ASP A 450 39.06 32.78 8.26
N ASP A 451 40.30 32.28 8.24
CA ASP A 451 40.99 31.95 6.98
C ASP A 451 40.47 30.64 6.35
N LEU A 452 39.99 29.69 7.17
CA LEU A 452 39.39 28.44 6.69
C LEU A 452 38.02 28.64 6.02
N ILE A 453 37.37 29.78 6.22
CA ILE A 453 36.09 30.13 5.58
C ILE A 453 36.31 30.68 4.17
N ALA A 454 37.52 31.14 3.83
CA ALA A 454 37.83 31.78 2.55
C ALA A 454 38.37 30.82 1.46
N GLU A 455 38.90 29.65 1.82
CA GLU A 455 39.72 28.84 0.90
C GLU A 455 38.95 27.78 0.08
N PHE A 456 37.69 27.47 0.40
CA PHE A 456 36.88 26.53 -0.40
C PHE A 456 35.73 27.22 -1.14
N GLY A 457 36.12 27.96 -2.18
CA GLY A 457 35.22 28.50 -3.18
C GLY A 457 34.73 27.43 -4.16
N TYR A 458 33.55 26.85 -3.90
CA TYR A 458 32.63 26.57 -5.00
C TYR A 458 31.77 27.83 -5.19
N PRO A 459 31.90 28.56 -6.31
CA PRO A 459 31.12 29.76 -6.52
C PRO A 459 29.67 29.34 -6.80
N LEU A 460 28.84 29.36 -5.77
CA LEU A 460 27.38 29.28 -5.86
C LEU A 460 26.74 30.65 -6.09
N GLU A 461 27.50 31.66 -6.54
CA GLU A 461 26.98 32.97 -6.92
C GLU A 461 26.98 33.21 -8.43
N ARG A 462 25.74 33.27 -8.94
CA ARG A 462 25.23 34.19 -9.96
C ARG A 462 25.72 34.00 -11.40
N GLN A 463 24.98 33.17 -12.13
CA GLN A 463 24.36 33.61 -13.38
C GLN A 463 22.88 33.23 -13.38
N THR A 464 22.05 34.05 -12.74
CA THR A 464 20.64 34.14 -13.13
C THR A 464 20.59 34.97 -14.41
N PRO A 465 20.19 34.43 -15.57
CA PRO A 465 19.69 35.29 -16.63
C PRO A 465 18.50 36.07 -16.06
N VAL A 466 18.54 37.39 -16.22
CA VAL A 466 17.46 38.29 -15.83
C VAL A 466 16.21 37.85 -16.59
N GLY A 467 15.30 37.10 -15.95
CA GLY A 467 14.01 36.75 -16.56
C GLY A 467 13.30 35.46 -16.16
N SER A 468 13.84 34.58 -15.31
CA SER A 468 13.13 33.35 -14.89
C SER A 468 12.75 33.35 -13.40
N PRO A 469 11.50 32.99 -13.04
CA PRO A 469 11.07 32.92 -11.64
C PRO A 469 11.75 31.75 -10.91
N SER A 470 12.19 32.01 -9.67
CA SER A 470 12.75 31.03 -8.76
C SER A 470 11.72 29.96 -8.40
N LEU A 471 11.98 28.70 -8.76
CA LEU A 471 11.15 27.55 -8.41
C LEU A 471 11.02 27.34 -6.88
N TYR A 472 11.90 27.94 -6.06
CA TYR A 472 11.87 27.75 -4.61
C TYR A 472 10.66 28.41 -3.90
N GLU A 473 10.01 29.39 -4.51
CA GLU A 473 8.92 30.15 -3.86
C GLU A 473 7.52 29.57 -4.14
N ALA A 474 7.39 28.66 -5.12
CA ALA A 474 6.12 28.03 -5.51
C ALA A 474 5.71 26.81 -4.67
N PHE A 475 6.54 26.36 -3.72
CA PHE A 475 6.37 25.07 -3.03
C PHE A 475 6.12 25.16 -1.52
N LEU A 476 5.80 26.34 -0.98
CA LEU A 476 5.30 26.44 0.40
C LEU A 476 3.81 26.06 0.45
N PRO A 477 3.37 25.21 1.40
CA PRO A 477 1.94 24.94 1.58
C PRO A 477 1.21 26.22 2.01
N PRO A 478 -0.01 26.50 1.50
CA PRO A 478 -0.79 27.65 1.93
C PRO A 478 -1.11 27.52 3.43
N ARG A 479 -0.88 28.60 4.19
CA ARG A 479 -1.33 28.69 5.58
C ARG A 479 -2.86 28.67 5.62
N PRO A 480 -3.50 27.98 6.58
CA PRO A 480 -4.94 28.05 6.75
C PRO A 480 -5.33 29.48 7.15
N SER A 481 -6.08 30.15 6.26
CA SER A 481 -6.71 31.44 6.54
C SER A 481 -7.88 31.25 7.51
N THR A 482 -7.83 31.96 8.63
CA THR A 482 -8.97 32.17 9.53
C THR A 482 -10.09 32.93 8.79
N PRO A 483 -11.38 32.60 9.00
CA PRO A 483 -12.46 33.30 8.33
C PRO A 483 -12.69 34.67 9.02
N GLU A 484 -12.49 35.75 8.29
CA GLU A 484 -13.02 37.06 8.65
C GLU A 484 -14.39 37.26 8.00
N ASP A 485 -15.34 37.65 8.84
CA ASP A 485 -16.70 38.04 8.51
C ASP A 485 -16.74 39.22 7.53
N SER A 486 -17.67 39.18 6.58
CA SER A 486 -18.20 40.40 5.96
C SER A 486 -19.63 40.20 5.44
N PRO A 487 -20.43 41.28 5.40
CA PRO A 487 -21.88 41.20 5.52
C PRO A 487 -22.66 41.32 4.20
N ASP A 488 -23.93 40.93 4.31
CA ASP A 488 -25.11 41.29 3.53
C ASP A 488 -24.94 42.24 2.34
N SER A 489 -25.42 41.78 1.17
CA SER A 489 -26.19 42.61 0.23
C SER A 489 -27.02 41.75 -0.72
N SER A 490 -28.33 41.77 -0.51
CA SER A 490 -29.36 41.37 -1.48
C SER A 490 -29.40 42.36 -2.66
N PRO A 491 -29.91 41.95 -3.84
CA PRO A 491 -31.26 42.43 -4.16
C PRO A 491 -32.17 41.42 -4.90
N SER A 492 -33.46 41.72 -4.78
CA SER A 492 -34.66 41.00 -5.20
C SER A 492 -34.92 41.00 -6.73
N PRO A 493 -35.93 40.24 -7.22
CA PRO A 493 -36.05 39.83 -8.62
C PRO A 493 -37.07 40.65 -9.43
N SER A 494 -36.86 40.74 -10.74
CA SER A 494 -37.85 41.28 -11.70
C SER A 494 -38.18 40.30 -12.84
N LYS A 495 -39.34 39.65 -12.66
CA LYS A 495 -40.46 39.44 -13.62
C LYS A 495 -40.20 39.29 -15.13
N SER A 496 -40.67 38.14 -15.63
CA SER A 496 -41.62 37.89 -16.73
C SER A 496 -41.32 38.36 -18.17
N GLY A 497 -41.36 37.41 -19.12
CA GLY A 497 -41.65 37.73 -20.52
C GLY A 497 -41.56 36.55 -21.51
N LYS A 498 -42.71 35.90 -21.76
CA LYS A 498 -43.24 35.35 -23.04
C LYS A 498 -42.23 34.79 -24.05
N THR A 499 -42.22 33.47 -24.27
CA THR A 499 -42.85 32.77 -25.42
C THR A 499 -42.63 33.43 -26.79
N TRP A 500 -42.16 32.66 -27.77
CA TRP A 500 -42.79 32.40 -29.07
C TRP A 500 -42.23 31.09 -29.65
N ALA A 501 -43.12 30.29 -30.22
CA ALA A 501 -42.83 29.08 -30.96
C ALA A 501 -42.68 29.41 -32.44
N ALA A 502 -41.78 28.72 -33.15
CA ALA A 502 -41.93 28.50 -34.59
C ALA A 502 -41.19 27.22 -35.01
N THR A 503 -41.99 26.31 -35.53
CA THR A 503 -41.66 25.04 -36.19
C THR A 503 -41.09 25.27 -37.59
N ALA A 504 -40.34 24.25 -38.08
CA ALA A 504 -40.07 23.84 -39.47
C ALA A 504 -38.56 23.95 -39.84
N VAL A 505 -37.93 23.15 -40.68
CA VAL A 505 -38.20 21.91 -41.44
C VAL A 505 -36.81 21.48 -42.00
N SER A 506 -36.55 20.17 -42.11
CA SER A 506 -35.73 19.42 -43.11
C SER A 506 -35.00 20.25 -44.20
N THR A 507 -33.72 20.05 -44.55
CA THR A 507 -33.09 18.88 -45.21
C THR A 507 -31.54 19.02 -45.28
N PRO A 508 -30.79 17.96 -45.68
CA PRO A 508 -29.33 17.88 -45.56
C PRO A 508 -28.59 18.34 -46.81
N VAL A 509 -27.34 18.80 -46.65
CA VAL A 509 -26.42 19.04 -47.77
C VAL A 509 -25.06 18.44 -47.45
N ASP A 510 -24.68 17.46 -48.29
CA ASP A 510 -23.34 16.92 -48.46
C ASP A 510 -22.33 18.00 -48.83
N TYR A 511 -21.15 17.98 -48.21
CA TYR A 511 -19.92 18.46 -48.85
C TYR A 511 -18.75 17.57 -48.45
N SER A 512 -18.41 16.67 -49.37
CA SER A 512 -17.07 16.16 -49.57
C SER A 512 -16.27 17.16 -50.41
N THR A 513 -14.97 17.19 -50.11
CA THR A 513 -13.78 17.51 -50.94
C THR A 513 -12.99 18.73 -50.49
N ASP A 514 -11.75 18.41 -50.12
CA ASP A 514 -10.51 19.12 -50.43
C ASP A 514 -10.46 20.62 -50.16
N PHE A 515 -9.58 21.03 -49.25
CA PHE A 515 -8.60 22.06 -49.62
C PHE A 515 -7.39 22.02 -48.70
N SER A 516 -6.25 22.12 -49.36
CA SER A 516 -4.91 22.30 -48.84
C SER A 516 -4.82 23.45 -47.83
N SER A 517 -3.91 23.28 -46.89
CA SER A 517 -3.33 24.33 -46.06
C SER A 517 -2.90 25.56 -46.88
N PRO A 518 -2.96 26.76 -46.27
CA PRO A 518 -1.70 27.34 -45.83
C PRO A 518 -1.77 28.05 -44.46
N PHE A 519 -0.61 28.13 -43.84
CA PHE A 519 -0.24 28.89 -42.64
C PHE A 519 -0.98 30.22 -42.43
N PRO A 520 -1.33 30.56 -41.18
CA PRO A 520 -1.36 31.94 -40.73
C PRO A 520 -0.27 32.21 -39.68
N GLY A 521 0.45 33.33 -39.88
CA GLY A 521 1.40 33.89 -38.94
C GLY A 521 0.76 34.45 -37.66
N PRO A 522 1.59 34.92 -36.71
CA PRO A 522 1.19 35.12 -35.33
C PRO A 522 0.53 36.49 -35.15
N GLY A 523 -0.74 36.49 -34.75
CA GLY A 523 -1.51 37.70 -34.51
C GLY A 523 -2.82 37.37 -33.82
N GLY A 524 -2.74 36.97 -32.55
CA GLY A 524 -3.90 36.65 -31.73
C GLY A 524 -3.60 36.97 -30.28
N ALA A 525 -4.01 38.15 -29.86
CA ALA A 525 -4.01 38.59 -28.47
C ALA A 525 -4.86 37.64 -27.62
N TYR A 526 -4.23 36.94 -26.70
CA TYR A 526 -4.91 36.29 -25.59
C TYR A 526 -4.75 37.16 -24.34
N ASN A 527 -5.88 37.51 -23.75
CA ASN A 527 -5.98 38.22 -22.49
C ASN A 527 -5.43 37.33 -21.36
N GLU A 528 -4.31 37.73 -20.78
CA GLU A 528 -3.87 37.26 -19.46
C GLU A 528 -4.61 38.03 -18.36
N PRO A 529 -5.05 37.39 -17.26
CA PRO A 529 -5.60 38.10 -16.11
C PRO A 529 -4.49 38.82 -15.34
N VAL A 530 -4.70 40.12 -15.16
CA VAL A 530 -3.87 41.06 -14.40
C VAL A 530 -3.81 40.64 -12.93
N TRP A 531 -2.64 40.19 -12.46
CA TRP A 531 -2.34 40.12 -11.04
C TRP A 531 -1.75 41.46 -10.55
N ILE A 532 -2.39 42.02 -9.53
CA ILE A 532 -2.03 43.27 -8.87
C ILE A 532 -0.63 43.12 -8.24
N LYS A 533 0.32 43.96 -8.67
CA LYS A 533 1.63 44.12 -8.02
C LYS A 533 1.45 44.80 -6.66
N GLU A 534 1.72 44.09 -5.56
CA GLU A 534 1.97 44.72 -4.26
C GLU A 534 3.42 45.23 -4.17
N GLN A 535 3.56 46.45 -3.66
CA GLN A 535 4.84 47.14 -3.44
C GLN A 535 5.51 46.68 -2.13
N PRO A 536 6.85 46.57 -2.07
CA PRO A 536 7.55 46.15 -0.86
C PRO A 536 7.56 47.26 0.21
N ARG A 537 6.94 47.00 1.37
CA ARG A 537 7.05 47.87 2.55
C ARG A 537 8.35 47.64 3.32
N SER A 538 8.99 48.74 3.69
CA SER A 538 10.34 48.81 4.29
C SER A 538 10.45 48.18 5.68
N ASN A 539 11.53 47.42 5.88
CA ASN A 539 11.82 46.63 7.07
C ASN A 539 12.53 47.44 8.19
N LYS A 540 11.85 48.45 8.77
CA LYS A 540 12.42 49.33 9.83
C LYS A 540 11.86 49.13 11.24
N GLN A 541 10.90 48.24 11.46
CA GLN A 541 10.30 48.04 12.79
C GLN A 541 10.83 46.82 13.58
N LEU A 542 11.60 45.91 12.95
CA LEU A 542 12.09 44.69 13.62
C LEU A 542 13.31 44.89 14.54
N ARG A 543 13.89 46.10 14.59
CA ARG A 543 15.07 46.40 15.44
C ARG A 543 14.74 47.02 16.81
N ARG A 544 13.47 47.28 17.13
CA ARG A 544 13.07 47.90 18.42
C ARG A 544 12.57 46.93 19.51
N LEU A 545 12.35 45.66 19.20
CA LEU A 545 11.80 44.67 20.16
C LEU A 545 12.84 43.80 20.89
N LYS A 546 14.14 43.94 20.59
CA LYS A 546 15.21 43.15 21.24
C LYS A 546 15.92 43.84 22.42
N ARG A 547 15.45 45.00 22.90
CA ARG A 547 16.16 45.80 23.93
C ARG A 547 15.59 45.78 25.35
N ASN A 548 14.46 45.11 25.63
CA ASN A 548 13.80 45.20 26.94
C ASN A 548 13.80 43.90 27.77
N ALA A 549 14.67 42.93 27.49
CA ALA A 549 14.70 41.65 28.22
C ALA A 549 15.78 41.54 29.32
N ASN A 550 16.59 42.57 29.56
CA ASN A 550 17.68 42.53 30.55
C ASN A 550 17.57 43.69 31.54
N LEU A 551 16.64 43.62 32.49
CA LEU A 551 16.64 44.44 33.72
C LEU A 551 15.55 43.95 34.70
N SER A 552 15.86 42.93 35.50
CA SER A 552 15.30 42.77 36.85
C SER A 552 16.04 41.68 37.63
N LYS A 553 17.11 42.08 38.32
CA LYS A 553 17.67 41.37 39.48
C LYS A 553 17.63 42.35 40.66
N SER A 554 17.37 41.79 41.84
CA SER A 554 17.28 42.40 43.18
C SER A 554 15.90 42.92 43.59
N PHE A 555 15.23 42.20 44.48
CA PHE A 555 15.09 42.63 45.88
C PHE A 555 14.60 41.46 46.75
N ASP A 556 15.07 41.44 47.99
CA ASP A 556 14.96 40.38 48.99
C ASP A 556 13.99 40.80 50.14
N MET A 557 13.59 39.80 50.94
CA MET A 557 12.96 39.85 52.29
C MET A 557 11.45 40.10 52.44
N GLY A 558 10.76 39.16 53.12
CA GLY A 558 9.39 39.42 53.63
C GLY A 558 8.56 38.25 54.20
N ASN A 559 9.08 37.49 55.16
CA ASN A 559 8.42 36.73 56.25
C ASN A 559 6.87 36.48 56.31
N ARG A 560 6.52 35.20 56.55
CA ARG A 560 5.60 34.64 57.59
C ARG A 560 4.13 34.20 57.26
N SER A 561 3.91 32.91 57.59
CA SER A 561 2.77 32.24 58.27
C SER A 561 1.62 31.55 57.49
N GLN A 562 1.59 30.20 57.64
CA GLN A 562 0.46 29.27 57.96
C GLN A 562 -0.76 29.22 56.99
N SER A 563 -1.40 28.11 56.61
CA SER A 563 -1.28 26.63 56.74
C SER A 563 -2.27 26.02 55.70
N PRO A 564 -2.58 24.69 55.64
CA PRO A 564 -2.43 23.87 54.44
C PRO A 564 -3.73 23.53 53.70
N ASP A 565 -3.60 23.08 52.44
CA ASP A 565 -4.17 21.81 51.93
C ASP A 565 -4.18 21.80 50.39
N THR A 566 -3.14 21.22 49.79
CA THR A 566 -3.25 20.55 48.48
C THR A 566 -2.15 19.50 48.35
N THR A 567 -2.55 18.24 48.27
CA THR A 567 -1.71 17.08 47.94
C THR A 567 -1.05 17.26 46.57
N SER A 568 0.25 17.54 46.58
CA SER A 568 1.13 17.50 45.41
C SER A 568 1.80 16.13 45.33
N THR A 569 1.47 15.40 44.27
CA THR A 569 2.18 14.21 43.80
C THR A 569 3.56 14.63 43.29
N SER A 570 4.56 14.60 44.17
CA SER A 570 5.97 14.75 43.79
C SER A 570 6.47 13.48 43.10
N SER A 571 6.95 13.62 41.87
CA SER A 571 7.57 12.58 41.07
C SER A 571 8.74 11.87 41.79
N PRO A 572 8.81 10.53 41.80
CA PRO A 572 9.90 9.76 42.42
C PRO A 572 11.28 9.98 41.76
N LEU A 573 11.34 10.57 40.56
CA LEU A 573 12.58 10.84 39.83
C LEU A 573 13.48 11.91 40.47
N VAL A 574 12.90 12.91 41.15
CA VAL A 574 13.67 14.00 41.76
C VAL A 574 14.36 13.54 43.06
N SER A 575 13.75 12.60 43.77
CA SER A 575 14.32 11.95 44.97
C SER A 575 15.55 11.12 44.65
N ASP A 576 15.54 10.38 43.52
CA ASP A 576 16.66 9.51 43.15
C ASP A 576 17.87 10.27 42.62
N ILE A 577 17.66 11.39 41.92
CA ILE A 577 18.76 12.27 41.48
C ILE A 577 19.42 12.93 42.71
N ALA A 578 18.62 13.39 43.67
CA ALA A 578 19.14 13.96 44.92
C ALA A 578 19.89 12.91 45.77
N ARG A 579 19.40 11.66 45.79
CA ARG A 579 20.04 10.53 46.49
C ARG A 579 21.37 10.11 45.83
N ARG A 580 21.44 10.10 44.49
CA ARG A 580 22.68 9.83 43.73
C ARG A 580 23.73 10.93 43.87
N LEU A 581 23.29 12.19 43.96
CA LEU A 581 24.20 13.33 44.22
C LEU A 581 24.72 13.34 45.67
N ALA A 582 23.93 12.87 46.64
CA ALA A 582 24.36 12.74 48.03
C ALA A 582 25.41 11.62 48.23
N MET A 583 25.30 10.51 47.49
CA MET A 583 26.27 9.40 47.54
C MET A 583 27.61 9.72 46.85
N SER A 584 27.65 10.72 45.96
CA SER A 584 28.89 11.16 45.30
C SER A 584 29.77 12.10 46.16
N ARG A 585 29.35 12.46 47.38
CA ARG A 585 30.11 13.34 48.28
C ARG A 585 30.95 12.61 49.33
N SER A 586 30.82 11.29 49.49
CA SER A 586 31.63 10.53 50.45
C SER A 586 32.92 9.99 49.82
N GLY A 587 33.93 10.86 49.74
CA GLY A 587 35.28 10.53 50.22
C GLY A 587 36.10 9.46 49.50
N ARG A 588 35.84 9.12 48.24
CA ARG A 588 36.89 8.62 47.35
C ARG A 588 36.88 9.45 46.08
N GLU A 589 37.89 10.30 45.99
CA GLU A 589 38.32 10.95 44.76
C GLU A 589 38.80 9.84 43.81
N LEU A 590 37.83 9.09 43.27
CA LEU A 590 38.04 8.16 42.18
C LEU A 590 38.57 9.01 41.04
N ASP A 591 39.85 8.85 40.81
CA ASP A 591 40.64 9.57 39.83
C ASP A 591 39.91 9.53 38.48
N ARG A 592 39.12 10.57 38.19
CA ARG A 592 38.28 10.69 36.99
C ARG A 592 39.12 10.62 35.72
N LEU A 593 40.44 10.77 35.85
CA LEU A 593 41.43 10.63 34.79
C LEU A 593 41.78 9.17 34.50
N ALA A 594 41.70 8.27 35.48
CA ALA A 594 42.07 6.85 35.31
C ALA A 594 40.96 6.00 34.65
N LEU A 595 39.69 6.41 34.75
CA LEU A 595 38.55 5.71 34.13
C LEU A 595 38.23 6.15 32.68
N ARG A 596 38.89 7.19 32.17
CA ARG A 596 38.62 7.75 30.83
C ARG A 596 39.08 6.87 29.64
N PRO A 597 40.24 6.19 29.67
CA PRO A 597 40.70 5.43 28.49
C PRO A 597 40.03 4.06 28.35
N ILE A 598 39.83 3.35 29.48
CA ILE A 598 39.35 1.96 29.48
C ILE A 598 37.86 1.88 29.14
N THR A 599 37.08 2.90 29.52
CA THR A 599 35.67 3.01 29.12
C THR A 599 35.49 3.40 27.66
N SER A 600 36.47 4.11 27.06
CA SER A 600 36.41 4.51 25.65
C SER A 600 36.53 3.30 24.72
N VAL A 601 37.49 2.40 24.96
CA VAL A 601 37.70 1.23 24.09
C VAL A 601 36.53 0.25 24.21
N ALA A 602 36.11 -0.09 25.44
CA ALA A 602 34.98 -0.99 25.64
C ALA A 602 33.66 -0.42 25.08
N TYR A 603 33.44 0.89 25.18
CA TYR A 603 32.29 1.55 24.57
C TYR A 603 32.36 1.53 23.04
N GLN A 604 33.54 1.80 22.46
CA GLN A 604 33.75 1.70 21.01
C GLN A 604 33.53 0.27 20.50
N GLU A 605 34.05 -0.75 21.19
CA GLU A 605 33.84 -2.15 20.86
C GLU A 605 32.36 -2.53 20.95
N TRP A 606 31.69 -2.15 22.04
CA TRP A 606 30.25 -2.35 22.19
C TRP A 606 29.46 -1.65 21.08
N GLN A 607 29.83 -0.42 20.72
CA GLN A 607 29.19 0.34 19.65
C GLN A 607 29.41 -0.34 18.30
N VAL A 608 30.63 -0.82 17.99
CA VAL A 608 30.92 -1.58 16.77
C VAL A 608 30.14 -2.90 16.73
N GLU A 609 30.05 -3.63 17.84
CA GLU A 609 29.29 -4.88 17.92
C GLU A 609 27.79 -4.65 17.79
N HIS A 610 27.24 -3.65 18.48
CA HIS A 610 25.84 -3.26 18.38
C HIS A 610 25.50 -2.81 16.95
N MET A 611 26.39 -2.06 16.30
CA MET A 611 26.24 -1.66 14.90
C MET A 611 26.31 -2.84 13.93
N LYS A 612 27.19 -3.82 14.17
CA LYS A 612 27.21 -5.07 13.38
C LYS A 612 25.91 -5.85 13.54
N LYS A 613 25.36 -5.94 14.75
CA LYS A 613 24.05 -6.59 15.00
C LYS A 613 22.93 -5.87 14.25
N LEU A 614 22.90 -4.54 14.30
CA LEU A 614 21.94 -3.74 13.52
C LEU A 614 22.11 -3.93 12.01
N GLN A 615 23.35 -3.99 11.51
CA GLN A 615 23.62 -4.21 10.09
C GLN A 615 23.12 -5.59 9.61
N VAL A 616 23.28 -6.62 10.43
CA VAL A 616 22.73 -7.97 10.15
C VAL A 616 21.21 -7.93 10.15
N GLN A 617 20.58 -7.24 11.10
CA GLN A 617 19.12 -7.08 11.17
C GLN A 617 18.57 -6.30 9.97
N GLN A 618 19.34 -5.36 9.40
CA GLN A 618 18.93 -4.52 8.27
C GLN A 618 19.37 -5.06 6.91
N GLU A 619 19.66 -6.36 6.80
CA GLU A 619 20.03 -7.04 5.56
C GLU A 619 21.23 -6.39 4.83
N GLY A 620 22.18 -5.84 5.59
CA GLY A 620 23.36 -5.19 5.02
C GLY A 620 23.13 -3.76 4.55
N ALA A 621 22.05 -3.09 4.99
CA ALA A 621 21.91 -1.64 4.90
C ALA A 621 23.19 -0.94 5.36
N SER A 622 23.48 0.22 4.75
CA SER A 622 24.57 1.07 5.20
C SER A 622 24.48 1.27 6.71
N ASN A 623 25.59 1.00 7.42
CA ASN A 623 25.63 1.16 8.87
C ASN A 623 25.54 2.64 9.30
N GLY A 624 25.39 3.58 8.36
CA GLY A 624 25.26 5.03 8.56
C GLY A 624 26.55 5.69 9.05
N TYR A 625 27.15 5.14 10.11
CA TYR A 625 28.32 5.69 10.79
C TYR A 625 29.63 5.56 10.02
N SER A 626 29.82 4.50 9.23
CA SER A 626 31.09 4.24 8.55
C SER A 626 31.04 4.52 7.05
N ASP A 627 29.83 4.76 6.52
CA ASP A 627 29.66 4.98 5.10
C ASP A 627 30.04 6.41 4.73
N LYS A 628 31.21 6.54 4.10
CA LYS A 628 31.75 7.83 3.65
C LYS A 628 30.92 8.43 2.52
N SER A 629 30.09 7.64 1.83
CA SER A 629 29.23 8.15 0.76
C SER A 629 28.01 8.91 1.28
N LEU A 630 27.61 8.67 2.54
CA LEU A 630 26.52 9.34 3.22
C LEU A 630 27.03 10.53 4.03
N ARG A 631 26.38 11.68 3.87
CA ARG A 631 26.73 12.87 4.66
C ARG A 631 26.20 12.80 6.09
N CYS A 632 25.00 12.24 6.28
CA CYS A 632 24.41 12.04 7.59
C CYS A 632 24.76 10.65 8.12
N GLN A 633 25.51 10.60 9.23
CA GLN A 633 25.92 9.37 9.89
C GLN A 633 24.90 8.80 10.88
N LEU A 634 23.67 9.30 10.85
CA LEU A 634 22.62 8.79 11.72
C LEU A 634 22.25 7.36 11.27
N PRO A 635 22.03 6.43 12.22
CA PRO A 635 21.47 5.12 11.91
C PRO A 635 20.17 5.26 11.14
N LEU A 636 19.94 4.36 10.19
CA LEU A 636 18.71 4.34 9.41
C LEU A 636 17.45 4.29 10.29
N THR A 637 17.47 3.59 11.43
CA THR A 637 16.36 3.56 12.38
C THR A 637 16.05 4.93 12.98
N VAL A 638 17.06 5.74 13.24
CA VAL A 638 16.89 7.13 13.69
C VAL A 638 16.32 7.97 12.55
N CYS A 639 16.79 7.76 11.32
CA CYS A 639 16.28 8.42 10.13
C CYS A 639 14.80 8.10 9.86
N GLN A 640 14.39 6.83 9.98
CA GLN A 640 12.99 6.40 9.89
C GLN A 640 12.13 7.06 10.98
N ARG A 641 12.62 7.19 12.21
CA ARG A 641 11.93 7.97 13.25
C ARG A 641 11.81 9.45 12.90
N ILE A 642 12.85 10.06 12.32
CA ILE A 642 12.77 11.44 11.83
C ILE A 642 11.69 11.56 10.75
N LEU A 643 11.60 10.59 9.83
CA LEU A 643 10.55 10.55 8.81
C LEU A 643 9.16 10.49 9.43
N SER A 644 8.92 9.63 10.42
CA SER A 644 7.61 9.53 11.08
C SER A 644 7.22 10.78 11.87
N PHE A 645 8.19 11.58 12.33
CA PHE A 645 7.91 12.90 12.92
C PHE A 645 7.71 14.02 11.90
N ALA A 646 8.37 13.91 10.73
CA ALA A 646 8.41 14.97 9.72
C ALA A 646 7.31 14.86 8.66
N MET A 647 6.70 13.68 8.52
CA MET A 647 5.69 13.39 7.51
C MET A 647 4.42 12.81 8.15
N PRO A 648 3.22 13.13 7.64
CA PRO A 648 1.98 12.46 8.04
C PRO A 648 2.05 10.93 7.88
N GLU A 649 1.47 10.20 8.83
CA GLU A 649 1.50 8.73 8.88
C GLU A 649 0.79 8.09 7.69
N ASP A 650 -0.31 8.67 7.24
CA ASP A 650 -1.04 8.29 6.02
C ASP A 650 -0.15 8.35 4.78
N MET A 651 0.62 9.44 4.63
CA MET A 651 1.57 9.59 3.51
C MET A 651 2.74 8.59 3.59
N LEU A 652 3.26 8.33 4.80
CA LEU A 652 4.34 7.36 4.99
C LEU A 652 3.86 5.93 4.72
N SER A 653 2.62 5.60 5.08
CA SER A 653 2.02 4.28 4.90
C SER A 653 1.79 3.88 3.44
N ILE A 654 1.84 4.84 2.51
CA ILE A 654 1.76 4.59 1.07
C ILE A 654 3.03 3.90 0.55
N LEU A 655 4.19 4.22 1.15
CA LEU A 655 5.49 3.68 0.76
C LEU A 655 5.80 2.40 1.52
N SER A 656 6.33 1.40 0.84
CA SER A 656 6.94 0.25 1.52
C SER A 656 8.13 0.69 2.37
N GLU A 657 8.51 -0.10 3.38
CA GLU A 657 9.71 0.18 4.17
C GLU A 657 10.97 0.25 3.28
N ARG A 658 11.04 -0.60 2.25
CA ARG A 658 12.11 -0.58 1.25
C ARG A 658 12.15 0.74 0.49
N GLN A 659 11.00 1.24 0.03
CA GLN A 659 10.90 2.52 -0.68
C GLN A 659 11.25 3.69 0.23
N GLN A 660 10.75 3.70 1.47
CA GLN A 660 11.11 4.73 2.46
C GLN A 660 12.63 4.77 2.68
N LYS A 661 13.25 3.62 2.88
CA LYS A 661 14.70 3.47 3.04
C LYS A 661 15.46 3.96 1.81
N LYS A 662 15.10 3.47 0.61
CA LYS A 662 15.80 3.82 -0.63
C LYS A 662 15.69 5.31 -0.94
N ALA A 663 14.49 5.89 -0.83
CA ALA A 663 14.27 7.32 -1.01
C ALA A 663 15.05 8.16 -0.02
N PHE A 664 15.14 7.71 1.24
CA PHE A 664 15.93 8.39 2.26
C PHE A 664 17.43 8.28 1.98
N GLU A 665 17.95 7.07 1.77
CA GLU A 665 19.37 6.81 1.49
C GLU A 665 19.84 7.59 0.26
N TRP A 666 19.06 7.56 -0.83
CA TRP A 666 19.41 8.29 -2.04
C TRP A 666 19.53 9.79 -1.81
N GLY A 667 18.62 10.38 -1.01
CA GLY A 667 18.71 11.78 -0.61
C GLY A 667 19.92 12.13 0.28
N GLN A 668 20.55 11.14 0.92
CA GLN A 668 21.76 11.31 1.73
C GLN A 668 23.07 11.12 0.95
N LEU A 669 23.04 10.47 -0.22
CA LEU A 669 24.24 10.19 -1.00
C LEU A 669 24.81 11.49 -1.57
N HIS A 670 26.13 11.68 -1.46
CA HIS A 670 26.79 12.82 -2.10
C HIS A 670 26.72 12.74 -3.63
N ASP A 671 26.97 11.57 -4.20
CA ASP A 671 27.01 11.36 -5.67
C ASP A 671 25.68 11.65 -6.35
N SER A 672 24.56 11.47 -5.63
CA SER A 672 23.23 11.80 -6.12
C SER A 672 23.09 13.29 -6.49
N LEU A 673 23.85 14.21 -5.88
CA LEU A 673 23.85 15.63 -6.25
C LEU A 673 24.52 15.87 -7.61
N SER A 674 25.59 15.13 -7.91
CA SER A 674 26.22 15.19 -9.24
C SER A 674 25.28 14.63 -10.29
N THR A 675 24.63 13.50 -9.98
CA THR A 675 23.63 12.90 -10.86
C THR A 675 22.47 13.87 -11.13
N GLU A 676 21.92 14.54 -10.11
CA GLU A 676 20.90 15.58 -10.28
C GLU A 676 21.38 16.76 -11.13
N TYR A 677 22.64 17.16 -10.97
CA TYR A 677 23.22 18.25 -11.75
C TYR A 677 23.20 17.92 -13.25
N ASP A 678 23.58 16.70 -13.63
CA ASP A 678 23.54 16.24 -15.01
C ASP A 678 22.11 16.23 -15.57
N TRP A 679 21.12 15.95 -14.72
CA TRP A 679 19.71 15.90 -15.09
C TRP A 679 19.11 17.27 -15.37
N ARG A 680 19.69 18.38 -14.88
CA ARG A 680 19.19 19.75 -15.12
C ARG A 680 19.11 20.14 -16.60
N THR A 681 19.81 19.41 -17.46
CA THR A 681 19.76 19.58 -18.92
C THR A 681 18.53 18.94 -19.57
N ARG A 682 17.77 18.14 -18.82
CA ARG A 682 16.54 17.46 -19.26
C ARG A 682 15.31 18.32 -18.96
N ASP A 683 14.17 17.97 -19.55
CA ASP A 683 12.88 18.57 -19.20
C ASP A 683 12.44 18.17 -17.78
N GLU A 684 11.59 18.98 -17.16
CA GLU A 684 11.16 18.79 -15.76
C GLU A 684 10.49 17.42 -15.54
N SER A 685 9.66 16.97 -16.48
CA SER A 685 8.97 15.68 -16.37
C SER A 685 9.96 14.50 -16.36
N SER A 686 10.99 14.56 -17.21
CA SER A 686 12.07 13.58 -17.23
C SER A 686 12.94 13.63 -15.99
N GLN A 687 13.25 14.82 -15.46
CA GLN A 687 13.99 14.96 -14.19
C GLN A 687 13.26 14.28 -13.04
N ILE A 688 11.96 14.56 -12.91
CA ILE A 688 11.13 13.96 -11.86
C ILE A 688 11.00 12.44 -12.06
N TRP A 689 10.79 11.99 -13.30
CA TRP A 689 10.70 10.55 -13.59
C TRP A 689 11.99 9.81 -13.25
N MET A 690 13.16 10.36 -13.61
CA MET A 690 14.47 9.76 -13.30
C MET A 690 14.77 9.76 -11.81
N LEU A 691 14.34 10.80 -11.09
CA LEU A 691 14.41 10.84 -9.63
C LEU A 691 13.55 9.74 -9.02
N LEU A 692 12.28 9.61 -9.44
CA LEU A 692 11.36 8.56 -8.97
C LEU A 692 11.88 7.15 -9.27
N GLU A 693 12.48 6.93 -10.44
CA GLU A 693 13.14 5.67 -10.82
C GLU A 693 14.30 5.36 -9.86
N SER A 694 15.12 6.36 -9.55
CA SER A 694 16.29 6.20 -8.69
C SER A 694 15.94 5.86 -7.24
N ILE A 695 14.78 6.31 -6.76
CA ILE A 695 14.28 6.02 -5.41
C ILE A 695 13.30 4.82 -5.34
N ASP A 696 13.15 4.04 -6.41
CA ASP A 696 12.17 2.93 -6.56
C ASP A 696 10.72 3.34 -6.23
N CYS A 697 10.33 4.58 -6.50
CA CYS A 697 8.97 5.08 -6.22
C CYS A 697 8.13 5.24 -7.50
N LEU A 698 8.44 4.53 -8.59
CA LEU A 698 7.60 4.55 -9.80
C LEU A 698 6.43 3.55 -9.74
N GLU A 699 6.58 2.46 -8.98
CA GLU A 699 5.61 1.37 -8.88
C GLU A 699 5.39 0.99 -7.41
N TYR A 700 4.19 0.49 -7.09
CA TYR A 700 3.87 0.03 -5.75
C TYR A 700 4.56 -1.31 -5.46
N ASP A 701 5.30 -1.36 -4.35
CA ASP A 701 5.99 -2.56 -3.86
C ASP A 701 5.04 -3.66 -3.40
#